data_AF-A0A1J6HUU5-F1
#
_entry.id   AF-A0A1J6HUU5-F1
#
_cell.length_a   1.000
_cell.length_b   1.000
_cell.length_c   1.000
_cell.angle_alpha   90.00
_cell.angle_beta   90.00
_cell.angle_gamma   90.00
#
_symmetry.space_group_name_H-M   'P 1'
#
loop_
_entity.id
_entity.type
_entity.pdbx_description
1 polymer ?
#
loop_
_entity_poly.entity_id
_entity_poly.type
_entity_poly.pdbx_seq_one_letter_code
_entity_poly.pdbx_strand_id
1 'polypeptide(L)'
;MGSKWRKAKLALGLNMCLYVPKTLEDSPAVAPSGGRFSDTVSLSPTTPNRNSDCHVDMPTTPTPSSSGLRLPKHSSKSSKSTCAICLMSMKPGQGHAIFTAECSHSFHFNCITSNVKHGNQICPVCRAKWTEIPFQSPLTDISHPRSRNGHVHWPQDDAWMTVVRRLPPARLDTNRNISTLFQVVEPGVFDDDEVVDHQPIGSQRSSSTDVANHHSADAIEVKTWPEISAVSKSASHNNFAVLVHLKAPHAIGLLQSGVNQSEMPVTGHNSRAPVDLVTVLDVSGSMAGTKLALLKRAMGFVIQNLGPADRLSVIAFSSTARRLFPLRRMSDTGKQEALQAVNSLSSNGGTNIAEALKKSAKIMTDRKWKNPVSSIILLSDGQDTYTINSPSGATTQINYQSLLPGCMQRNAASGLHIPVHAFGFGADHDAVSMHSISETSGGTFSFIEAESVIQDAFAQCIGGLLSVVVQELNVEVECVHPVLCLTTIKSGSYNASLTSDNRRGTVKVGDLYADEERDFLVMIDIPADRSSNDYMTLVKVKCTYKDPISKDLVTLNHASDVKIERPDTIGQLVVSMEVDKQRNRLQSAEAMAEARAAAENGDLAAAVSVLEHCRKQLSETASAQARDKLCLALDAELKEMQERMANRRVYETSGRAYVLSGLSSHSWQRATARGDSTDSTSLIQAYQTPSMVDMVSRSQTMYLGSPAPRPPLRPVRSFPARPQPR
;
A
#
# COMPACT_ATOMS: atom_id res chain seq x y z
N MET A 1 -9.22 -12.23 44.97
CA MET A 1 -8.77 -11.85 43.60
C MET A 1 -8.55 -13.12 42.79
N GLY A 2 -9.49 -13.55 41.92
CA GLY A 2 -9.35 -14.87 41.26
C GLY A 2 -10.02 -15.10 39.90
N SER A 3 -11.03 -14.32 39.50
CA SER A 3 -11.80 -14.60 38.27
C SER A 3 -11.28 -13.92 36.99
N LYS A 4 -10.39 -12.91 37.09
CA LYS A 4 -9.88 -12.18 35.90
C LYS A 4 -8.76 -12.92 35.15
N TRP A 5 -7.96 -13.75 35.83
CA TRP A 5 -6.85 -14.49 35.20
C TRP A 5 -7.27 -15.70 34.34
N ARG A 6 -8.47 -16.28 34.55
CA ARG A 6 -8.96 -17.36 33.66
C ARG A 6 -9.42 -16.86 32.28
N LYS A 7 -9.95 -15.63 32.18
CA LYS A 7 -10.37 -15.06 30.89
C LYS A 7 -9.19 -14.69 29.98
N ALA A 8 -8.04 -14.33 30.55
CA ALA A 8 -6.82 -14.05 29.77
C ALA A 8 -6.21 -15.28 29.10
N LYS A 9 -6.36 -16.49 29.68
CA LYS A 9 -5.81 -17.73 29.07
C LYS A 9 -6.59 -18.23 27.86
N LEU A 10 -7.90 -17.94 27.77
CA LEU A 10 -8.73 -18.35 26.62
C LEU A 10 -8.56 -17.44 25.38
N ALA A 11 -8.05 -16.22 25.56
CA ALA A 11 -7.84 -15.26 24.48
C ALA A 11 -6.48 -15.39 23.76
N LEU A 12 -5.61 -16.32 24.18
CA LEU A 12 -4.21 -16.37 23.74
C LEU A 12 -3.77 -17.70 23.07
N GLY A 13 -4.69 -18.61 22.75
CA GLY A 13 -4.43 -19.72 21.80
C GLY A 13 -3.31 -20.72 22.14
N LEU A 14 -2.78 -20.73 23.36
CA LEU A 14 -1.62 -21.53 23.75
C LEU A 14 -2.01 -22.97 24.15
N ASN A 15 -2.16 -23.85 23.15
CA ASN A 15 -2.27 -25.30 23.35
C ASN A 15 -0.90 -25.93 23.62
N MET A 16 -0.46 -25.87 24.88
CA MET A 16 0.68 -26.66 25.37
C MET A 16 0.21 -28.03 25.86
N CYS A 17 0.54 -29.08 25.09
CA CYS A 17 0.31 -30.46 25.49
C CYS A 17 1.13 -30.82 26.74
N LEU A 18 0.45 -31.09 27.87
CA LEU A 18 1.02 -31.78 29.02
C LEU A 18 0.08 -32.90 29.47
N TYR A 19 0.61 -34.11 29.43
CA TYR A 19 -0.06 -35.37 29.76
C TYR A 19 0.23 -35.73 31.23
N VAL A 20 -0.82 -35.81 32.07
CA VAL A 20 -0.78 -36.32 33.45
C VAL A 20 -2.13 -37.03 33.73
N PRO A 21 -2.18 -38.19 34.44
CA PRO A 21 -3.20 -39.21 34.19
C PRO A 21 -4.47 -39.17 35.07
N LYS A 22 -5.41 -40.05 34.73
CA LYS A 22 -6.74 -40.27 35.36
C LYS A 22 -6.66 -40.78 36.80
N THR A 23 -7.69 -40.44 37.58
CA THR A 23 -8.25 -41.28 38.66
C THR A 23 -9.80 -41.25 38.59
N LEU A 24 -10.44 -42.37 39.00
CA LEU A 24 -11.88 -42.48 39.31
C LEU A 24 -12.21 -41.64 40.59
N GLU A 25 -13.44 -41.43 41.09
CA GLU A 25 -14.84 -41.72 40.69
C GLU A 25 -15.59 -40.35 40.50
N ASP A 26 -16.91 -40.14 40.37
CA ASP A 26 -18.16 -40.96 40.46
C ASP A 26 -19.27 -40.38 39.52
N SER A 27 -20.51 -40.85 39.60
CA SER A 27 -21.68 -40.43 38.78
C SER A 27 -22.89 -39.89 39.63
N PRO A 28 -24.17 -39.81 39.17
CA PRO A 28 -24.74 -38.52 38.74
C PRO A 28 -26.14 -38.16 39.32
N ALA A 29 -26.58 -36.89 39.19
CA ALA A 29 -28.00 -36.47 39.24
C ALA A 29 -28.22 -35.07 38.60
N VAL A 30 -28.99 -34.94 37.50
CA VAL A 30 -30.43 -34.56 37.43
C VAL A 30 -30.73 -33.05 37.58
N ALA A 31 -31.36 -32.47 36.55
CA ALA A 31 -32.05 -31.16 36.56
C ALA A 31 -33.57 -31.38 36.80
N PRO A 32 -34.41 -30.38 37.17
CA PRO A 32 -34.91 -29.43 36.15
C PRO A 32 -35.43 -28.03 36.62
N SER A 33 -35.70 -27.17 35.62
CA SER A 33 -36.83 -26.20 35.49
C SER A 33 -37.28 -25.20 36.59
N GLY A 34 -37.52 -23.94 36.18
CA GLY A 34 -38.83 -23.29 36.38
C GLY A 34 -38.89 -21.91 37.09
N GLY A 35 -39.76 -20.99 36.58
CA GLY A 35 -40.09 -19.67 37.16
C GLY A 35 -39.16 -18.53 36.72
N ARG A 36 -39.55 -17.42 36.04
CA ARG A 36 -40.78 -16.60 36.03
C ARG A 36 -41.24 -16.15 37.42
N PHE A 37 -41.04 -14.87 37.74
CA PHE A 37 -42.11 -13.88 37.99
C PHE A 37 -41.56 -12.44 37.90
N SER A 38 -42.44 -11.49 37.60
CA SER A 38 -42.18 -10.04 37.55
C SER A 38 -42.61 -9.37 38.85
N ASP A 39 -42.04 -8.19 39.16
CA ASP A 39 -42.74 -6.95 39.61
C ASP A 39 -41.69 -5.88 40.00
N THR A 40 -41.57 -4.73 39.33
CA THR A 40 -42.39 -3.48 39.24
C THR A 40 -42.09 -2.42 40.33
N VAL A 41 -42.39 -1.14 40.01
CA VAL A 41 -42.30 0.11 40.82
C VAL A 41 -40.91 0.78 40.89
N SER A 42 -40.53 1.72 39.99
CA SER A 42 -40.98 3.14 39.81
C SER A 42 -40.67 4.13 40.96
N LEU A 43 -39.76 5.09 40.73
CA LEU A 43 -40.04 6.56 40.63
C LEU A 43 -38.80 7.48 40.79
N SER A 44 -38.67 8.44 39.86
CA SER A 44 -38.02 9.77 40.05
C SER A 44 -39.10 10.79 40.52
N PRO A 45 -38.86 12.10 40.82
CA PRO A 45 -37.96 13.11 40.22
C PRO A 45 -37.14 13.89 41.31
N THR A 46 -36.53 15.09 41.19
CA THR A 46 -36.72 16.29 40.32
C THR A 46 -35.47 17.20 40.36
N THR A 47 -35.27 18.08 39.37
CA THR A 47 -34.37 19.26 39.43
C THR A 47 -35.14 20.52 39.90
N PRO A 48 -34.52 21.68 40.25
CA PRO A 48 -34.10 22.67 39.23
C PRO A 48 -32.94 23.67 39.57
N ASN A 49 -32.08 23.91 38.57
CA ASN A 49 -31.63 25.22 38.04
C ASN A 49 -30.71 26.24 38.81
N ARG A 50 -29.73 26.76 38.03
CA ARG A 50 -29.29 28.18 37.85
C ARG A 50 -28.04 28.81 38.53
N ASN A 51 -27.06 29.12 37.64
CA ASN A 51 -26.29 30.38 37.45
C ASN A 51 -24.97 30.78 38.21
N SER A 52 -23.96 31.06 37.34
CA SER A 52 -22.99 32.20 37.28
C SER A 52 -21.80 32.40 38.26
N ASP A 53 -20.61 32.29 37.67
CA ASP A 53 -19.48 33.25 37.62
C ASP A 53 -18.52 33.57 38.81
N CYS A 54 -17.24 33.21 38.56
CA CYS A 54 -16.00 34.02 38.53
C CYS A 54 -15.11 34.35 39.77
N HIS A 55 -13.80 34.02 39.58
CA HIS A 55 -12.54 34.68 39.98
C HIS A 55 -12.03 34.85 41.46
N VAL A 56 -10.88 34.17 41.71
CA VAL A 56 -9.54 34.75 42.08
C VAL A 56 -9.05 34.86 43.56
N ASP A 57 -7.91 34.18 43.78
CA ASP A 57 -6.73 34.39 44.65
C ASP A 57 -6.67 34.25 46.19
N MET A 58 -5.43 33.92 46.58
CA MET A 58 -4.78 33.48 47.84
C MET A 58 -4.29 34.71 48.68
N PRO A 59 -3.38 34.63 49.70
CA PRO A 59 -2.90 33.54 50.57
C PRO A 59 -2.78 33.92 52.08
N THR A 60 -2.23 33.03 52.94
CA THR A 60 -1.49 33.43 54.16
C THR A 60 -0.45 32.35 54.59
N THR A 61 0.53 32.75 55.42
CA THR A 61 1.84 32.10 55.69
C THR A 61 2.07 31.88 57.22
N PRO A 62 3.30 31.79 57.81
CA PRO A 62 4.35 30.74 57.76
C PRO A 62 4.91 30.28 59.16
N THR A 63 6.11 29.63 59.19
CA THR A 63 7.17 29.57 60.27
C THR A 63 7.24 28.34 61.25
N PRO A 64 8.37 28.06 61.95
CA PRO A 64 9.76 27.85 61.44
C PRO A 64 10.65 26.78 62.19
N SER A 65 11.92 26.59 61.74
CA SER A 65 13.14 26.19 62.52
C SER A 65 13.29 24.76 63.10
N SER A 66 14.49 24.18 63.33
CA SER A 66 15.89 24.50 62.90
C SER A 66 16.90 23.33 63.13
N SER A 67 18.01 23.36 62.38
CA SER A 67 19.39 22.89 62.68
C SER A 67 19.74 21.49 63.24
N GLY A 68 20.64 20.76 62.55
CA GLY A 68 21.45 19.67 63.12
C GLY A 68 22.33 18.91 62.10
N LEU A 69 23.66 19.10 62.12
CA LEU A 69 24.62 18.42 61.23
C LEU A 69 25.28 17.20 61.89
N ARG A 70 25.24 16.02 61.24
CA ARG A 70 26.29 14.97 61.23
C ARG A 70 25.96 13.84 60.25
N LEU A 71 26.98 13.38 59.52
CA LEU A 71 27.03 12.13 58.72
C LEU A 71 28.01 11.17 59.44
N PRO A 72 27.90 9.82 59.33
CA PRO A 72 27.85 9.15 58.02
C PRO A 72 27.05 7.82 57.87
N LYS A 73 26.77 7.53 56.57
CA LYS A 73 26.74 6.22 55.88
C LYS A 73 25.65 5.15 56.13
N HIS A 74 24.91 4.90 55.02
CA HIS A 74 24.20 3.68 54.58
C HIS A 74 23.11 3.11 55.52
N SER A 75 21.82 3.18 55.21
CA SER A 75 21.22 2.83 53.91
C SER A 75 19.76 3.32 53.83
N SER A 76 19.37 4.01 52.75
CA SER A 76 17.97 4.40 52.55
C SER A 76 17.60 4.63 51.08
N LYS A 77 16.38 4.17 50.80
CA LYS A 77 15.71 4.06 49.50
C LYS A 77 15.47 5.41 48.80
N SER A 78 15.66 5.42 47.48
CA SER A 78 14.94 6.24 46.49
C SER A 78 14.91 7.77 46.73
N SER A 79 16.00 8.46 46.43
CA SER A 79 15.96 9.88 46.08
C SER A 79 15.49 10.07 44.63
N LYS A 80 14.64 11.07 44.41
CA LYS A 80 14.05 11.39 43.10
C LYS A 80 15.16 11.69 42.08
N SER A 81 15.14 10.99 40.95
CA SER A 81 16.05 11.19 39.82
C SER A 81 15.81 12.55 39.15
N THR A 82 16.69 13.53 39.33
CA THR A 82 16.69 14.80 38.58
C THR A 82 17.79 14.83 37.53
N CYS A 83 17.49 15.36 36.33
CA CYS A 83 18.46 15.46 35.25
C CYS A 83 19.46 16.59 35.53
N ALA A 84 20.76 16.30 35.55
CA ALA A 84 21.78 17.30 35.87
C ALA A 84 21.99 18.39 34.80
N ILE A 85 21.28 18.33 33.65
CA ILE A 85 21.39 19.30 32.56
C ILE A 85 20.24 20.32 32.59
N CYS A 86 18.99 19.87 32.79
CA CYS A 86 17.80 20.73 32.83
C CYS A 86 17.18 20.87 34.24
N LEU A 87 17.73 20.18 35.24
CA LEU A 87 17.30 20.14 36.64
C LEU A 87 15.87 19.59 36.89
N MET A 88 15.14 19.19 35.84
CA MET A 88 13.80 18.60 35.94
C MET A 88 13.82 17.12 36.36
N SER A 89 12.69 16.63 36.89
CA SER A 89 12.56 15.23 37.32
C SER A 89 12.48 14.24 36.14
N MET A 90 13.23 13.15 36.25
CA MET A 90 13.26 12.02 35.32
C MET A 90 12.32 10.92 35.83
N LYS A 91 11.00 11.12 35.66
CA LYS A 91 9.98 10.10 35.91
C LYS A 91 9.68 9.31 34.63
N PRO A 92 9.67 7.97 34.64
CA PRO A 92 9.12 7.19 33.53
C PRO A 92 7.65 7.54 33.30
N GLY A 93 7.24 7.66 32.02
CA GLY A 93 5.84 7.88 31.63
C GLY A 93 5.43 9.30 31.24
N GLN A 94 6.32 10.31 31.35
CA GLN A 94 6.03 11.69 30.89
C GLN A 94 6.52 11.99 29.46
N GLY A 95 6.54 11.00 28.56
CA GLY A 95 6.92 11.17 27.15
C GLY A 95 8.40 11.51 26.87
N HIS A 96 9.24 11.63 27.90
CA HIS A 96 10.67 11.93 27.76
C HIS A 96 11.51 10.68 27.97
N ALA A 97 12.25 10.24 26.95
CA ALA A 97 13.20 9.14 27.07
C ALA A 97 14.32 9.49 28.07
N ILE A 98 14.77 8.49 28.84
CA ILE A 98 15.86 8.61 29.82
C ILE A 98 17.06 7.84 29.30
N PHE A 99 18.19 8.52 29.15
CA PHE A 99 19.49 7.90 28.85
C PHE A 99 20.24 7.68 30.15
N THR A 100 20.86 6.51 30.32
CA THR A 100 21.79 6.24 31.41
C THR A 100 23.15 5.92 30.81
N ALA A 101 24.15 6.73 31.14
CA ALA A 101 25.50 6.59 30.63
C ALA A 101 26.26 5.42 31.28
N GLU A 102 27.35 4.98 30.65
CA GLU A 102 28.29 3.96 31.17
C GLU A 102 28.68 4.21 32.65
N CYS A 103 28.84 5.49 33.02
CA CYS A 103 29.17 5.93 34.37
C CYS A 103 27.97 5.99 35.35
N SER A 104 26.88 5.28 35.05
CA SER A 104 25.65 5.17 35.85
C SER A 104 24.91 6.49 36.15
N HIS A 105 25.19 7.56 35.40
CA HIS A 105 24.46 8.83 35.50
C HIS A 105 23.33 8.88 34.46
N SER A 106 22.12 9.24 34.90
CA SER A 106 20.96 9.37 34.04
C SER A 106 20.64 10.82 33.65
N PHE A 107 20.13 11.01 32.44
CA PHE A 107 19.74 12.28 31.86
C PHE A 107 18.47 12.10 31.01
N HIS A 108 17.71 13.17 30.76
CA HIS A 108 16.76 13.15 29.64
C HIS A 108 17.52 13.03 28.32
N PHE A 109 17.04 12.18 27.41
CA PHE A 109 17.70 11.88 26.14
C PHE A 109 18.01 13.14 25.33
N ASN A 110 17.01 14.02 25.12
CA ASN A 110 17.20 15.27 24.39
C ASN A 110 18.25 16.20 25.03
N CYS A 111 18.32 16.26 26.36
CA CYS A 111 19.31 17.08 27.06
C CYS A 111 20.74 16.59 26.79
N ILE A 112 20.96 15.27 26.80
CA ILE A 112 22.30 14.73 26.57
C ILE A 112 22.69 14.67 25.09
N THR A 113 21.74 14.37 24.19
CA THR A 113 21.97 14.46 22.74
C THR A 113 22.34 15.88 22.32
N SER A 114 21.77 16.91 22.97
CA SER A 114 22.21 18.29 22.77
C SER A 114 23.66 18.51 23.22
N ASN A 115 24.04 18.06 24.42
CA ASN A 115 25.42 18.20 24.92
C ASN A 115 26.45 17.51 24.00
N VAL A 116 26.13 16.30 23.52
CA VAL A 116 26.96 15.55 22.56
C VAL A 116 27.10 16.29 21.22
N LYS A 117 26.01 16.86 20.69
CA LYS A 117 26.03 17.65 19.43
C LYS A 117 26.97 18.86 19.48
N HIS A 118 27.26 19.40 20.67
CA HIS A 118 28.22 20.49 20.86
C HIS A 118 29.67 20.01 21.09
N GLY A 119 29.96 18.73 20.86
CA GLY A 119 31.31 18.15 20.94
C GLY A 119 31.73 17.61 22.31
N ASN A 120 30.86 17.65 23.32
CA ASN A 120 31.19 17.22 24.67
C ASN A 120 31.01 15.70 24.85
N GLN A 121 32.08 14.93 24.60
CA GLN A 121 32.13 13.46 24.79
C GLN A 121 32.42 13.03 26.25
N ILE A 122 31.99 13.85 27.21
CA ILE A 122 32.35 13.74 28.63
C ILE A 122 31.08 13.88 29.48
N CYS A 123 30.90 13.00 30.46
CA CYS A 123 29.78 13.06 31.40
C CYS A 123 29.75 14.41 32.15
N PRO A 124 28.65 15.18 32.09
CA PRO A 124 28.53 16.46 32.81
C PRO A 124 28.67 16.36 34.33
N VAL A 125 28.40 15.18 34.92
CA VAL A 125 28.40 14.99 36.38
C VAL A 125 29.75 14.49 36.91
N CYS A 126 30.29 13.41 36.34
CA CYS A 126 31.51 12.77 36.85
C CYS A 126 32.75 12.93 35.97
N ARG A 127 32.63 13.60 34.81
CA ARG A 127 33.70 13.81 33.82
C ARG A 127 34.35 12.55 33.25
N ALA A 128 33.72 11.38 33.37
CA ALA A 128 34.11 10.19 32.61
C ALA A 128 33.99 10.46 31.09
N LYS A 129 35.01 10.09 30.31
CA LYS A 129 34.93 10.04 28.84
C LYS A 129 34.02 8.87 28.44
N TRP A 130 33.21 9.05 27.42
CA TRP A 130 32.31 7.99 26.93
C TRP A 130 32.92 7.29 25.71
N THR A 131 32.97 5.97 25.78
CA THR A 131 33.47 5.12 24.68
C THR A 131 32.40 4.81 23.64
N GLU A 132 31.16 4.61 24.08
CA GLU A 132 30.01 4.51 23.18
C GLU A 132 29.05 5.69 23.38
N ILE A 133 28.83 6.44 22.29
CA ILE A 133 27.87 7.54 22.23
C ILE A 133 26.94 7.26 21.04
N PRO A 134 25.61 7.45 21.16
CA PRO A 134 24.72 7.32 20.01
C PRO A 134 25.16 8.32 18.92
N PHE A 135 25.54 7.78 17.76
CA PHE A 135 26.22 8.44 16.64
C PHE A 135 27.70 8.79 16.83
N GLN A 136 28.57 7.83 16.50
CA GLN A 136 29.80 8.12 15.72
C GLN A 136 30.26 6.86 14.97
N SER A 137 30.27 6.92 13.63
CA SER A 137 31.02 5.98 12.78
C SER A 137 32.50 6.42 12.72
N PRO A 138 33.46 5.49 12.54
CA PRO A 138 34.87 5.79 12.79
C PRO A 138 35.46 6.76 11.75
N LEU A 139 36.11 7.82 12.25
CA LEU A 139 36.97 8.70 11.46
C LEU A 139 38.44 8.36 11.71
N THR A 140 39.20 8.28 10.62
CA THR A 140 40.64 8.05 10.61
C THR A 140 41.43 9.25 11.12
N ASP A 141 42.52 8.94 11.82
CA ASP A 141 43.45 9.86 12.47
C ASP A 141 44.16 10.79 11.46
N ILE A 142 44.13 12.10 11.69
CA ILE A 142 44.98 13.09 10.99
C ILE A 142 45.47 14.13 12.01
N SER A 143 46.79 14.19 12.17
CA SER A 143 47.48 15.10 13.07
C SER A 143 47.59 16.52 12.51
N HIS A 144 47.37 17.52 13.37
CA HIS A 144 47.67 18.93 13.08
C HIS A 144 49.18 19.20 12.97
N PRO A 145 49.54 20.26 12.21
CA PRO A 145 50.39 21.29 12.81
C PRO A 145 49.75 22.70 12.80
N ARG A 146 50.35 23.61 13.58
CA ARG A 146 49.81 24.92 13.99
C ARG A 146 50.47 26.11 13.26
N SER A 147 49.68 27.18 13.09
CA SER A 147 50.09 28.62 12.98
C SER A 147 50.89 28.99 11.70
N ARG A 148 50.82 30.23 11.15
CA ARG A 148 50.84 31.55 11.81
C ARG A 148 50.42 32.70 10.85
N ASN A 149 49.74 33.70 11.40
CA ASN A 149 49.53 35.12 11.00
C ASN A 149 49.60 35.60 9.53
N GLY A 150 48.57 36.36 9.12
CA GLY A 150 48.60 37.35 8.03
C GLY A 150 47.30 38.16 7.99
N HIS A 151 47.36 39.49 8.10
CA HIS A 151 46.20 40.41 8.19
C HIS A 151 46.15 41.33 6.95
N VAL A 152 45.09 42.15 6.84
CA VAL A 152 44.96 43.39 5.99
C VAL A 152 44.20 43.27 4.64
N HIS A 153 42.92 43.67 4.69
CA HIS A 153 42.24 44.72 3.90
C HIS A 153 41.98 44.56 2.37
N TRP A 154 40.70 44.68 2.01
CA TRP A 154 40.17 45.06 0.68
C TRP A 154 40.17 46.59 0.51
N PRO A 155 40.27 47.11 -0.73
CA PRO A 155 39.07 47.74 -1.31
C PRO A 155 38.85 47.58 -2.83
N GLN A 156 37.56 47.59 -3.20
CA GLN A 156 36.86 48.09 -4.40
C GLN A 156 37.41 48.03 -5.85
N ASP A 157 36.52 47.47 -6.69
CA ASP A 157 35.95 47.99 -7.95
C ASP A 157 36.58 47.78 -9.36
N ASP A 158 35.60 47.63 -10.27
CA ASP A 158 35.54 47.78 -11.73
C ASP A 158 35.93 46.68 -12.75
N ALA A 159 34.88 46.33 -13.51
CA ALA A 159 34.81 46.12 -14.97
C ALA A 159 35.47 44.90 -15.66
N TRP A 160 34.59 43.96 -16.03
CA TRP A 160 34.44 43.34 -17.36
C TRP A 160 35.70 42.92 -18.16
N MET A 161 35.89 41.60 -18.35
CA MET A 161 36.16 41.00 -19.68
C MET A 161 36.16 39.46 -19.67
N THR A 162 35.54 38.88 -20.70
CA THR A 162 35.38 37.42 -20.86
C THR A 162 36.61 36.80 -21.52
N VAL A 163 37.36 35.94 -20.82
CA VAL A 163 38.30 34.99 -21.46
C VAL A 163 38.24 33.62 -20.79
N VAL A 164 37.97 32.60 -21.61
CA VAL A 164 37.95 31.18 -21.23
C VAL A 164 39.34 30.73 -20.74
N ARG A 165 39.42 30.11 -19.55
CA ARG A 165 40.56 29.30 -19.14
C ARG A 165 40.14 27.87 -18.79
N ARG A 166 40.63 26.91 -19.58
CA ARG A 166 40.63 25.49 -19.22
C ARG A 166 41.42 25.30 -17.92
N LEU A 167 40.87 24.56 -16.97
CA LEU A 167 41.63 23.92 -15.91
C LEU A 167 42.11 22.53 -16.38
N PRO A 168 43.31 22.08 -15.97
CA PRO A 168 43.88 20.80 -16.41
C PRO A 168 43.19 19.60 -15.72
N PRO A 169 43.25 18.39 -16.31
CA PRO A 169 42.68 17.20 -15.69
C PRO A 169 43.44 16.82 -14.42
N ALA A 170 42.70 16.52 -13.35
CA ALA A 170 43.27 15.92 -12.15
C ALA A 170 43.85 14.53 -12.48
N ARG A 171 45.02 14.22 -11.91
CA ARG A 171 45.69 12.93 -12.11
C ARG A 171 44.89 11.80 -11.46
N LEU A 172 44.91 10.61 -12.08
CA LEU A 172 44.43 9.39 -11.44
C LEU A 172 45.37 9.00 -10.29
N ASP A 173 44.84 8.95 -9.07
CA ASP A 173 45.45 8.16 -7.99
C ASP A 173 44.96 6.71 -8.09
N THR A 174 45.81 5.85 -8.63
CA THR A 174 45.59 4.40 -8.70
C THR A 174 45.74 3.75 -7.32
N ASN A 175 44.69 3.80 -6.50
CA ASN A 175 44.41 2.74 -5.49
C ASN A 175 43.01 2.85 -4.86
N ARG A 176 41.98 2.24 -5.48
CA ARG A 176 40.72 1.84 -4.81
C ARG A 176 39.92 0.83 -5.64
N ASN A 177 40.27 -0.45 -5.49
CA ASN A 177 39.73 -1.56 -6.26
C ASN A 177 38.32 -2.04 -5.80
N ILE A 178 37.43 -1.11 -5.43
CA ILE A 178 36.08 -1.37 -4.90
C ILE A 178 34.99 -0.51 -5.59
N SER A 179 35.35 0.55 -6.32
CA SER A 179 34.37 1.47 -6.94
C SER A 179 33.99 1.16 -8.40
N THR A 180 34.56 0.12 -9.02
CA THR A 180 34.43 -0.16 -10.46
C THR A 180 33.22 -1.00 -10.87
N LEU A 181 32.46 -1.58 -9.94
CA LEU A 181 31.34 -2.49 -10.25
C LEU A 181 30.01 -1.79 -10.64
N PHE A 182 29.87 -0.48 -10.43
CA PHE A 182 28.61 0.26 -10.65
C PHE A 182 28.75 1.49 -11.54
N GLN A 183 29.84 1.60 -12.30
CA GLN A 183 30.03 2.62 -13.34
C GLN A 183 30.01 1.98 -14.74
N VAL A 184 28.95 1.22 -15.00
CA VAL A 184 28.63 0.73 -16.35
C VAL A 184 28.12 1.92 -17.16
N VAL A 185 28.72 2.16 -18.33
CA VAL A 185 28.16 3.09 -19.32
C VAL A 185 26.82 2.52 -19.76
N GLU A 186 25.73 3.25 -19.51
CA GLU A 186 24.39 2.75 -19.89
C GLU A 186 24.33 2.49 -21.40
N PRO A 187 23.87 1.30 -21.83
CA PRO A 187 23.83 0.96 -23.25
C PRO A 187 22.78 1.80 -23.99
N GLY A 188 23.03 2.04 -25.28
CA GLY A 188 22.13 2.81 -26.15
C GLY A 188 20.76 2.16 -26.36
N VAL A 189 20.63 0.87 -26.07
CA VAL A 189 19.41 0.04 -26.09
C VAL A 189 19.44 -0.86 -24.85
N PHE A 190 18.31 -1.10 -24.19
CA PHE A 190 18.22 -1.96 -22.99
C PHE A 190 17.82 -3.40 -23.31
N ASP A 191 18.51 -4.01 -24.27
CA ASP A 191 18.33 -5.40 -24.71
C ASP A 191 19.34 -6.37 -24.05
N ASP A 192 19.96 -5.96 -22.95
CA ASP A 192 20.93 -6.73 -22.15
C ASP A 192 20.26 -7.70 -21.14
N ASP A 193 19.00 -8.08 -21.38
CA ASP A 193 18.28 -9.04 -20.55
C ASP A 193 18.75 -10.49 -20.76
N GLU A 194 18.79 -11.25 -19.67
CA GLU A 194 19.28 -12.63 -19.64
C GLU A 194 18.45 -13.53 -20.56
N VAL A 195 19.11 -14.49 -21.23
CA VAL A 195 18.43 -15.48 -22.07
C VAL A 195 17.53 -16.35 -21.21
N VAL A 196 16.23 -16.32 -21.52
CA VAL A 196 15.23 -17.18 -20.89
C VAL A 196 15.35 -18.57 -21.52
N ASP A 197 16.05 -19.48 -20.84
CA ASP A 197 16.02 -20.91 -21.18
C ASP A 197 14.59 -21.43 -21.06
N HIS A 198 13.88 -21.46 -22.18
CA HIS A 198 12.63 -22.16 -22.35
C HIS A 198 12.94 -23.66 -22.53
N GLN A 199 13.15 -24.38 -21.43
CA GLN A 199 12.81 -25.80 -21.46
C GLN A 199 11.29 -25.90 -21.60
N PRO A 200 10.76 -26.48 -22.70
CA PRO A 200 9.33 -26.74 -22.76
C PRO A 200 9.01 -27.78 -21.69
N ILE A 201 8.09 -27.44 -20.78
CA ILE A 201 7.44 -28.45 -19.94
C ILE A 201 6.79 -29.42 -20.94
N GLY A 202 7.29 -30.65 -20.95
CA GLY A 202 7.12 -31.53 -22.09
C GLY A 202 5.65 -31.83 -22.38
N SER A 203 5.21 -31.55 -23.61
CA SER A 203 3.95 -32.07 -24.13
C SER A 203 4.08 -33.58 -24.30
N GLN A 204 3.89 -34.34 -23.21
CA GLN A 204 3.57 -35.75 -23.31
C GLN A 204 2.16 -35.85 -23.89
N ARG A 205 2.08 -36.09 -25.19
CA ARG A 205 0.86 -36.51 -25.87
C ARG A 205 0.47 -37.91 -25.40
N SER A 206 -0.13 -38.02 -24.21
CA SER A 206 -0.93 -39.17 -23.84
C SER A 206 -2.26 -39.08 -24.59
N SER A 207 -2.41 -39.91 -25.62
CA SER A 207 -3.68 -40.06 -26.34
C SER A 207 -4.70 -40.80 -25.47
N SER A 208 -5.48 -40.04 -24.70
CA SER A 208 -6.68 -40.52 -24.04
C SER A 208 -7.84 -39.58 -24.37
N THR A 209 -8.73 -40.05 -25.25
CA THR A 209 -10.12 -39.56 -25.31
C THR A 209 -10.74 -39.63 -23.91
N ASP A 210 -11.55 -38.62 -23.58
CA ASP A 210 -12.34 -38.45 -22.33
C ASP A 210 -11.80 -37.44 -21.29
N VAL A 211 -11.67 -36.16 -21.70
CA VAL A 211 -11.64 -35.02 -20.75
C VAL A 211 -12.54 -33.87 -21.24
N ALA A 212 -13.84 -34.14 -21.34
CA ALA A 212 -14.85 -33.13 -21.66
C ALA A 212 -15.80 -32.90 -20.46
N ASN A 213 -15.26 -32.50 -19.28
CA ASN A 213 -16.12 -32.00 -18.17
C ASN A 213 -15.44 -31.26 -16.99
N HIS A 214 -14.16 -30.84 -17.05
CA HIS A 214 -13.49 -30.19 -15.90
C HIS A 214 -13.14 -28.69 -16.04
N HIS A 215 -13.42 -28.03 -17.17
CA HIS A 215 -13.00 -26.64 -17.42
C HIS A 215 -13.90 -25.53 -16.83
N SER A 216 -14.92 -25.86 -16.03
CA SER A 216 -15.85 -24.86 -15.47
C SER A 216 -15.39 -24.21 -14.15
N ALA A 217 -14.41 -24.79 -13.45
CA ALA A 217 -13.98 -24.31 -12.14
C ALA A 217 -12.91 -23.19 -12.20
N ASP A 218 -12.16 -23.10 -13.29
CA ASP A 218 -11.01 -22.19 -13.46
C ASP A 218 -11.35 -20.94 -14.31
N ALA A 219 -12.63 -20.77 -14.67
CA ALA A 219 -13.11 -19.63 -15.44
C ALA A 219 -13.46 -18.44 -14.55
N ILE A 220 -13.48 -17.24 -15.14
CA ILE A 220 -14.03 -16.03 -14.48
C ILE A 220 -15.51 -16.27 -14.14
N GLU A 221 -15.87 -16.08 -12.88
CA GLU A 221 -17.27 -16.09 -12.46
C GLU A 221 -17.93 -14.77 -12.87
N VAL A 222 -19.09 -14.86 -13.52
CA VAL A 222 -19.90 -13.70 -13.93
C VAL A 222 -21.27 -13.82 -13.31
N LYS A 223 -21.66 -12.82 -12.52
CA LYS A 223 -22.97 -12.69 -11.89
C LYS A 223 -23.62 -11.39 -12.31
N THR A 224 -24.95 -11.38 -12.36
CA THR A 224 -25.69 -10.20 -12.79
C THR A 224 -26.97 -10.03 -12.00
N TRP A 225 -27.28 -8.80 -11.60
CA TRP A 225 -28.51 -8.48 -10.85
C TRP A 225 -29.25 -7.30 -11.48
N PRO A 226 -30.56 -7.41 -11.72
CA PRO A 226 -31.40 -6.26 -12.04
C PRO A 226 -31.68 -5.44 -10.76
N GLU A 227 -31.86 -4.13 -10.92
CA GLU A 227 -32.23 -3.20 -9.84
C GLU A 227 -33.47 -3.63 -9.05
N ILE A 228 -34.50 -4.07 -9.77
CA ILE A 228 -35.75 -4.62 -9.26
C ILE A 228 -36.12 -5.84 -10.12
N SER A 229 -36.76 -6.85 -9.52
CA SER A 229 -37.10 -8.08 -10.24
C SER A 229 -38.21 -7.92 -11.30
N ALA A 230 -39.04 -6.88 -11.21
CA ALA A 230 -40.25 -6.74 -12.01
C ALA A 230 -40.54 -5.29 -12.44
N VAL A 231 -41.02 -5.09 -13.67
CA VAL A 231 -41.46 -3.78 -14.22
C VAL A 231 -42.75 -3.96 -15.02
N SER A 232 -43.82 -3.20 -14.74
CA SER A 232 -45.13 -3.42 -15.42
C SER A 232 -45.05 -3.35 -16.95
N LYS A 233 -45.76 -4.24 -17.65
CA LYS A 233 -45.94 -4.19 -19.12
C LYS A 233 -46.42 -2.82 -19.61
N SER A 234 -47.21 -2.13 -18.79
CA SER A 234 -47.84 -0.85 -19.13
C SER A 234 -46.95 0.38 -18.92
N ALA A 235 -45.80 0.23 -18.26
CA ALA A 235 -44.91 1.33 -17.87
C ALA A 235 -43.54 1.22 -18.55
N SER A 236 -42.98 2.38 -18.90
CA SER A 236 -41.57 2.53 -19.24
C SER A 236 -40.75 2.81 -17.99
N HIS A 237 -39.56 2.25 -17.89
CA HIS A 237 -38.58 2.56 -16.84
C HIS A 237 -37.26 2.99 -17.49
N ASN A 238 -36.99 4.28 -17.43
CA ASN A 238 -35.75 4.83 -17.97
C ASN A 238 -34.60 4.58 -16.99
N ASN A 239 -33.36 4.52 -17.49
CA ASN A 239 -32.15 4.43 -16.67
C ASN A 239 -32.21 3.30 -15.61
N PHE A 240 -32.76 2.16 -15.98
CA PHE A 240 -32.84 0.95 -15.16
C PHE A 240 -31.43 0.36 -14.96
N ALA A 241 -31.02 0.12 -13.73
CA ALA A 241 -29.68 -0.44 -13.47
C ALA A 241 -29.66 -1.97 -13.59
N VAL A 242 -28.64 -2.47 -14.28
CA VAL A 242 -28.21 -3.87 -14.26
C VAL A 242 -26.77 -3.92 -13.78
N LEU A 243 -26.53 -4.55 -12.64
CA LEU A 243 -25.18 -4.82 -12.16
C LEU A 243 -24.61 -6.02 -12.92
N VAL A 244 -23.40 -5.85 -13.48
CA VAL A 244 -22.53 -6.91 -13.95
C VAL A 244 -21.36 -7.02 -13.00
N HIS A 245 -21.24 -8.17 -12.35
CA HIS A 245 -20.17 -8.53 -11.42
C HIS A 245 -19.30 -9.61 -12.02
N LEU A 246 -17.99 -9.43 -11.88
CA LEU A 246 -16.96 -10.33 -12.38
C LEU A 246 -16.07 -10.70 -11.19
N LYS A 247 -15.75 -11.97 -11.05
CA LYS A 247 -14.80 -12.45 -10.06
C LYS A 247 -13.76 -13.34 -10.71
N ALA A 248 -12.49 -12.97 -10.55
CA ALA A 248 -11.38 -13.77 -11.05
C ALA A 248 -11.29 -15.12 -10.31
N PRO A 249 -10.82 -16.19 -10.99
CA PRO A 249 -10.64 -17.50 -10.36
C PRO A 249 -9.62 -17.43 -9.20
N HIS A 250 -9.72 -18.40 -8.29
CA HIS A 250 -8.80 -18.50 -7.15
C HIS A 250 -7.42 -18.97 -7.63
N ALA A 251 -6.35 -18.53 -6.99
CA ALA A 251 -5.00 -19.00 -7.31
C ALA A 251 -4.77 -20.45 -6.81
N ILE A 252 -4.92 -21.43 -7.70
CA ILE A 252 -4.57 -22.83 -7.42
C ILE A 252 -3.05 -22.94 -7.19
N GLY A 253 -2.64 -22.96 -5.92
CA GLY A 253 -1.24 -23.11 -5.53
C GLY A 253 -0.80 -22.35 -4.27
N LEU A 254 -1.65 -21.49 -3.68
CA LEU A 254 -1.29 -20.73 -2.47
C LEU A 254 -1.86 -21.31 -1.16
N LEU A 255 -2.85 -22.21 -1.21
CA LEU A 255 -3.59 -22.71 -0.03
C LEU A 255 -3.53 -24.24 0.13
N GLN A 256 -2.33 -24.81 0.16
CA GLN A 256 -2.10 -26.15 0.72
C GLN A 256 -0.90 -26.17 1.68
N SER A 257 -1.14 -25.68 2.90
CA SER A 257 -0.33 -25.94 4.09
C SER A 257 -1.25 -26.20 5.28
N GLY A 258 -2.04 -27.29 5.22
CA GLY A 258 -3.09 -27.49 6.23
C GLY A 258 -3.95 -28.76 6.19
N VAL A 259 -3.68 -29.77 5.34
CA VAL A 259 -4.37 -31.07 5.42
C VAL A 259 -3.38 -32.20 5.19
N ASN A 260 -3.38 -33.19 6.09
CA ASN A 260 -2.55 -34.40 5.99
C ASN A 260 -3.08 -35.30 4.86
N GLN A 261 -2.32 -35.47 3.78
CA GLN A 261 -2.42 -36.67 2.92
C GLN A 261 -1.03 -37.15 2.51
N SER A 262 -0.92 -38.47 2.37
CA SER A 262 0.31 -39.25 2.26
C SER A 262 0.86 -39.36 0.83
N GLU A 263 2.19 -39.41 0.73
CA GLU A 263 2.96 -40.01 -0.36
C GLU A 263 2.61 -39.61 -1.82
N MET A 264 3.01 -38.39 -2.22
CA MET A 264 3.35 -38.08 -3.62
C MET A 264 4.63 -37.22 -3.69
N PRO A 265 5.41 -37.28 -4.79
CA PRO A 265 6.69 -36.58 -4.88
C PRO A 265 6.50 -35.07 -4.92
N VAL A 266 7.16 -34.35 -4.00
CA VAL A 266 7.09 -32.89 -3.91
C VAL A 266 7.98 -32.25 -4.98
N THR A 267 7.47 -32.17 -6.21
CA THR A 267 8.03 -31.36 -7.31
C THR A 267 6.94 -30.58 -8.05
N GLY A 268 6.11 -29.86 -7.28
CA GLY A 268 5.19 -28.86 -7.81
C GLY A 268 5.74 -27.45 -7.61
N HIS A 269 6.28 -26.83 -8.65
CA HIS A 269 6.49 -25.37 -8.62
C HIS A 269 5.12 -24.70 -8.62
N ASN A 270 4.85 -23.84 -7.64
CA ASN A 270 3.62 -23.04 -7.56
C ASN A 270 3.49 -22.19 -8.85
N SER A 271 2.69 -22.68 -9.79
CA SER A 271 2.67 -22.19 -11.17
C SER A 271 1.80 -20.94 -11.29
N ARG A 272 2.35 -19.80 -10.86
CA ARG A 272 1.81 -18.48 -11.21
C ARG A 272 2.52 -17.91 -12.42
N ALA A 273 1.87 -16.94 -13.05
CA ALA A 273 2.47 -16.13 -14.09
C ALA A 273 3.78 -15.46 -13.60
N PRO A 274 4.89 -15.52 -14.35
CA PRO A 274 6.09 -14.75 -14.04
C PRO A 274 5.90 -13.27 -14.42
N VAL A 275 6.59 -12.40 -13.70
CA VAL A 275 6.44 -10.93 -13.80
C VAL A 275 7.70 -10.26 -14.32
N ASP A 276 7.55 -9.25 -15.18
CA ASP A 276 8.56 -8.23 -15.47
C ASP A 276 8.26 -6.99 -14.61
N LEU A 277 9.09 -6.71 -13.61
CA LEU A 277 8.93 -5.57 -12.70
C LEU A 277 10.07 -4.55 -12.89
N VAL A 278 9.72 -3.28 -13.09
CA VAL A 278 10.68 -2.16 -13.02
C VAL A 278 10.32 -1.26 -11.84
N THR A 279 11.22 -1.14 -10.87
CA THR A 279 11.02 -0.23 -9.73
C THR A 279 11.79 1.06 -9.95
N VAL A 280 11.07 2.19 -9.90
CA VAL A 280 11.54 3.55 -10.11
C VAL A 280 11.56 4.25 -8.75
N LEU A 281 12.76 4.42 -8.21
CA LEU A 281 12.99 4.77 -6.81
C LEU A 281 13.60 6.17 -6.69
N ASP A 282 12.89 7.08 -6.01
CA ASP A 282 13.44 8.40 -5.71
C ASP A 282 14.61 8.29 -4.70
N VAL A 283 15.70 8.96 -5.04
CA VAL A 283 16.89 9.19 -4.20
C VAL A 283 17.29 10.65 -4.20
N SER A 284 16.32 11.55 -4.33
CA SER A 284 16.42 12.98 -4.03
C SER A 284 16.93 13.26 -2.60
N GLY A 285 17.28 14.51 -2.32
CA GLY A 285 17.73 14.94 -1.00
C GLY A 285 16.69 14.78 0.12
N SER A 286 15.39 14.84 -0.20
CA SER A 286 14.28 14.68 0.75
C SER A 286 14.17 13.25 1.31
N MET A 287 14.55 12.25 0.51
CA MET A 287 14.60 10.84 0.90
C MET A 287 15.70 10.51 1.94
N ALA A 288 16.53 11.46 2.35
CA ALA A 288 17.63 11.20 3.28
C ALA A 288 17.18 10.66 4.65
N GLY A 289 18.06 9.87 5.29
CA GLY A 289 17.81 9.32 6.62
C GLY A 289 16.81 8.15 6.62
N THR A 290 15.75 8.26 7.43
CA THR A 290 14.83 7.14 7.70
C THR A 290 14.06 6.71 6.46
N LYS A 291 13.63 7.65 5.60
CA LYS A 291 12.85 7.37 4.38
C LYS A 291 13.58 6.40 3.45
N LEU A 292 14.83 6.69 3.07
CA LEU A 292 15.65 5.79 2.25
C LEU A 292 15.99 4.47 2.96
N ALA A 293 16.18 4.47 4.29
CA ALA A 293 16.42 3.22 5.03
C ALA A 293 15.20 2.28 4.97
N LEU A 294 13.99 2.83 5.09
CA LEU A 294 12.75 2.10 4.99
C LEU A 294 12.43 1.69 3.55
N LEU A 295 12.75 2.52 2.56
CA LEU A 295 12.69 2.16 1.15
C LEU A 295 13.57 0.93 0.84
N LYS A 296 14.81 0.93 1.32
CA LYS A 296 15.72 -0.23 1.18
C LYS A 296 15.14 -1.49 1.84
N ARG A 297 14.51 -1.36 3.01
CA ARG A 297 13.81 -2.47 3.69
C ARG A 297 12.62 -2.99 2.88
N ALA A 298 11.76 -2.10 2.38
CA ALA A 298 10.60 -2.46 1.56
C ALA A 298 11.02 -3.13 0.24
N MET A 299 12.03 -2.59 -0.44
CA MET A 299 12.62 -3.22 -1.62
C MET A 299 13.29 -4.56 -1.31
N GLY A 300 13.91 -4.71 -0.15
CA GLY A 300 14.43 -6.00 0.32
C GLY A 300 13.33 -7.06 0.46
N PHE A 301 12.17 -6.67 1.00
CA PHE A 301 10.99 -7.54 1.07
C PHE A 301 10.46 -7.91 -0.34
N VAL A 302 10.37 -6.95 -1.27
CA VAL A 302 9.98 -7.23 -2.67
C VAL A 302 10.93 -8.27 -3.29
N ILE A 303 12.24 -8.01 -3.27
CA ILE A 303 13.25 -8.89 -3.88
C ILE A 303 13.19 -10.31 -3.32
N GLN A 304 12.94 -10.46 -2.01
CA GLN A 304 12.83 -11.77 -1.38
C GLN A 304 11.59 -12.56 -1.84
N ASN A 305 10.46 -11.89 -2.07
CA ASN A 305 9.19 -12.53 -2.47
C ASN A 305 9.02 -12.75 -3.99
N LEU A 306 9.83 -12.10 -4.84
CA LEU A 306 9.90 -12.45 -6.26
C LEU A 306 10.42 -13.89 -6.45
N GLY A 307 9.95 -14.59 -7.48
CA GLY A 307 10.33 -15.95 -7.82
C GLY A 307 11.47 -16.02 -8.85
N PRO A 308 12.14 -17.17 -9.03
CA PRO A 308 13.27 -17.31 -9.95
C PRO A 308 12.93 -17.08 -11.44
N ALA A 309 11.65 -17.13 -11.81
CA ALA A 309 11.16 -16.82 -13.15
C ALA A 309 10.77 -15.33 -13.33
N ASP A 310 10.58 -14.57 -12.25
CA ASP A 310 10.36 -13.13 -12.33
C ASP A 310 11.65 -12.40 -12.69
N ARG A 311 11.50 -11.21 -13.25
CA ARG A 311 12.62 -10.31 -13.54
C ARG A 311 12.40 -8.95 -12.91
N LEU A 312 13.48 -8.40 -12.35
CA LEU A 312 13.49 -7.07 -11.72
C LEU A 312 14.54 -6.19 -12.41
N SER A 313 14.20 -4.93 -12.65
CA SER A 313 15.17 -3.86 -12.90
C SER A 313 14.93 -2.72 -11.91
N VAL A 314 16.01 -2.12 -11.40
CA VAL A 314 15.95 -1.00 -10.45
C VAL A 314 16.48 0.26 -11.11
N ILE A 315 15.62 1.27 -11.23
CA ILE A 315 16.01 2.64 -11.57
C ILE A 315 16.08 3.43 -10.26
N ALA A 316 17.18 4.14 -10.05
CA ALA A 316 17.30 5.16 -9.03
C ALA A 316 17.29 6.53 -9.72
N PHE A 317 16.49 7.48 -9.27
CA PHE A 317 16.44 8.81 -9.87
C PHE A 317 16.53 9.93 -8.84
N SER A 318 17.12 11.04 -9.25
CA SER A 318 17.04 12.31 -8.53
C SER A 318 17.01 13.44 -9.55
N SER A 319 18.09 14.22 -9.69
CA SER A 319 18.25 15.19 -10.79
C SER A 319 18.32 14.54 -12.17
N THR A 320 18.85 13.31 -12.23
CA THR A 320 18.86 12.43 -13.40
C THR A 320 18.40 11.03 -13.00
N ALA A 321 17.98 10.21 -13.95
CA ALA A 321 17.66 8.80 -13.72
C ALA A 321 18.88 7.93 -14.05
N ARG A 322 19.14 6.87 -13.27
CA ARG A 322 20.09 5.80 -13.63
C ARG A 322 19.47 4.42 -13.49
N ARG A 323 19.77 3.52 -14.42
CA ARG A 323 19.49 2.08 -14.31
C ARG A 323 20.54 1.46 -13.40
N LEU A 324 20.21 1.33 -12.11
CA LEU A 324 21.10 0.82 -11.08
C LEU A 324 21.25 -0.71 -11.13
N PHE A 325 20.17 -1.42 -11.49
CA PHE A 325 20.19 -2.86 -11.69
C PHE A 325 19.51 -3.21 -13.02
N PRO A 326 20.17 -3.92 -13.95
CA PRO A 326 19.59 -4.33 -15.22
C PRO A 326 18.43 -5.33 -15.04
N LEU A 327 17.63 -5.56 -16.08
CA LEU A 327 16.48 -6.47 -16.01
C LEU A 327 16.96 -7.93 -15.97
N ARG A 328 17.06 -8.52 -14.78
CA ARG A 328 17.57 -9.88 -14.55
C ARG A 328 16.59 -10.75 -13.78
N ARG A 329 16.73 -12.07 -13.91
CA ARG A 329 15.94 -13.06 -13.17
C ARG A 329 16.22 -12.99 -11.67
N MET A 330 15.18 -13.15 -10.86
CA MET A 330 15.29 -13.21 -9.39
C MET A 330 15.63 -14.62 -8.88
N SER A 331 16.65 -15.23 -9.50
CA SER A 331 17.38 -16.37 -8.94
C SER A 331 18.08 -15.97 -7.64
N ASP A 332 18.63 -16.93 -6.88
CA ASP A 332 19.35 -16.61 -5.63
C ASP A 332 20.51 -15.62 -5.86
N THR A 333 21.22 -15.75 -6.99
CA THR A 333 22.26 -14.79 -7.39
C THR A 333 21.68 -13.44 -7.77
N GLY A 334 20.64 -13.38 -8.61
CA GLY A 334 20.00 -12.14 -9.03
C GLY A 334 19.36 -11.38 -7.86
N LYS A 335 18.78 -12.08 -6.90
CA LYS A 335 18.30 -11.50 -5.63
C LYS A 335 19.44 -10.92 -4.80
N GLN A 336 20.56 -11.63 -4.66
CA GLN A 336 21.71 -11.14 -3.93
C GLN A 336 22.31 -9.88 -4.58
N GLU A 337 22.47 -9.86 -5.90
CA GLU A 337 22.94 -8.69 -6.64
C GLU A 337 21.96 -7.50 -6.54
N ALA A 338 20.65 -7.73 -6.69
CA ALA A 338 19.64 -6.70 -6.54
C ALA A 338 19.61 -6.12 -5.12
N LEU A 339 19.76 -6.95 -4.08
CA LEU A 339 19.89 -6.50 -2.69
C LEU A 339 21.16 -5.66 -2.48
N GLN A 340 22.29 -6.04 -3.08
CA GLN A 340 23.53 -5.23 -3.01
C GLN A 340 23.34 -3.88 -3.72
N ALA A 341 22.72 -3.88 -4.90
CA ALA A 341 22.41 -2.68 -5.66
C ALA A 341 21.49 -1.73 -4.88
N VAL A 342 20.37 -2.21 -4.34
CA VAL A 342 19.46 -1.42 -3.47
C VAL A 342 20.17 -0.91 -2.22
N ASN A 343 20.99 -1.73 -1.55
CA ASN A 343 21.73 -1.28 -0.37
C ASN A 343 22.76 -0.17 -0.68
N SER A 344 23.25 -0.08 -1.93
CA SER A 344 24.14 0.99 -2.41
C SER A 344 23.46 2.35 -2.65
N LEU A 345 22.13 2.43 -2.63
CA LEU A 345 21.40 3.69 -2.86
C LEU A 345 21.83 4.78 -1.84
N SER A 346 21.94 6.03 -2.32
CA SER A 346 22.29 7.19 -1.51
C SER A 346 21.48 8.40 -1.97
N SER A 347 20.86 9.11 -1.04
CA SER A 347 20.05 10.31 -1.28
C SER A 347 20.92 11.52 -1.66
N ASN A 348 20.75 12.08 -2.86
CA ASN A 348 21.35 13.33 -3.32
C ASN A 348 20.67 13.87 -4.59
N GLY A 349 20.53 15.20 -4.71
CA GLY A 349 19.96 15.88 -5.88
C GLY A 349 18.48 16.28 -5.73
N GLY A 350 17.90 16.78 -6.81
CA GLY A 350 16.47 17.09 -6.91
C GLY A 350 15.63 15.88 -7.32
N THR A 351 14.48 16.10 -7.96
CA THR A 351 13.52 15.04 -8.32
C THR A 351 13.05 15.23 -9.77
N ASN A 352 13.34 14.29 -10.66
CA ASN A 352 13.01 14.32 -12.10
C ASN A 352 12.26 13.03 -12.48
N ILE A 353 10.94 13.05 -12.29
CA ILE A 353 10.06 11.89 -12.47
C ILE A 353 9.92 11.58 -13.97
N ALA A 354 9.88 12.61 -14.81
CA ALA A 354 9.70 12.46 -16.26
C ALA A 354 10.85 11.68 -16.94
N GLU A 355 12.11 11.92 -16.56
CA GLU A 355 13.25 11.15 -17.08
C GLU A 355 13.22 9.70 -16.59
N ALA A 356 12.87 9.49 -15.33
CA ALA A 356 12.79 8.16 -14.71
C ALA A 356 11.71 7.29 -15.38
N LEU A 357 10.54 7.87 -15.66
CA LEU A 357 9.47 7.22 -16.42
C LEU A 357 9.90 6.92 -17.85
N LYS A 358 10.50 7.87 -18.59
CA LYS A 358 11.04 7.62 -19.94
C LYS A 358 12.04 6.46 -19.96
N LYS A 359 12.93 6.37 -18.96
CA LYS A 359 13.90 5.28 -18.83
C LYS A 359 13.22 3.94 -18.52
N SER A 360 12.23 3.90 -17.63
CA SER A 360 11.47 2.68 -17.32
C SER A 360 10.67 2.14 -18.52
N ALA A 361 10.00 3.03 -19.27
CA ALA A 361 9.31 2.68 -20.50
C ALA A 361 10.26 2.11 -21.56
N LYS A 362 11.48 2.69 -21.67
CA LYS A 362 12.51 2.19 -22.57
C LYS A 362 12.98 0.79 -22.18
N ILE A 363 13.28 0.52 -20.91
CA ILE A 363 13.61 -0.85 -20.43
C ILE A 363 12.48 -1.83 -20.80
N MET A 364 11.22 -1.43 -20.60
CA MET A 364 10.09 -2.29 -20.94
C MET A 364 9.89 -2.48 -22.45
N THR A 365 10.33 -1.55 -23.29
CA THR A 365 10.15 -1.61 -24.75
C THR A 365 11.28 -2.38 -25.43
N ASP A 366 12.52 -2.15 -24.98
CA ASP A 366 13.75 -2.69 -25.57
C ASP A 366 14.02 -4.17 -25.18
N ARG A 367 13.42 -4.67 -24.10
CA ARG A 367 13.65 -6.04 -23.59
C ARG A 367 13.34 -7.13 -24.63
N LYS A 368 14.26 -8.10 -24.77
CA LYS A 368 14.15 -9.21 -25.74
C LYS A 368 13.06 -10.17 -25.34
N TRP A 369 13.07 -10.63 -24.09
CA TRP A 369 12.04 -11.52 -23.56
C TRP A 369 10.94 -10.72 -22.88
N LYS A 370 9.72 -11.25 -22.86
CA LYS A 370 8.55 -10.61 -22.27
C LYS A 370 7.80 -11.62 -21.43
N ASN A 371 7.88 -11.48 -20.10
CA ASN A 371 6.99 -12.20 -19.19
C ASN A 371 5.54 -11.71 -19.43
N PRO A 372 4.53 -12.57 -19.21
CA PRO A 372 3.13 -12.24 -19.47
C PRO A 372 2.68 -11.01 -18.68
N VAL A 373 3.04 -10.94 -17.40
CA VAL A 373 2.73 -9.79 -16.53
C VAL A 373 3.87 -8.79 -16.61
N SER A 374 3.55 -7.50 -16.78
CA SER A 374 4.52 -6.40 -16.79
C SER A 374 4.00 -5.24 -15.95
N SER A 375 4.82 -4.69 -15.06
CA SER A 375 4.40 -3.59 -14.18
C SER A 375 5.56 -2.68 -13.77
N ILE A 376 5.23 -1.43 -13.46
CA ILE A 376 6.16 -0.41 -12.99
C ILE A 376 5.69 0.07 -11.62
N ILE A 377 6.59 0.11 -10.65
CA ILE A 377 6.34 0.70 -9.32
C ILE A 377 7.17 1.98 -9.23
N LEU A 378 6.50 3.12 -9.07
CA LEU A 378 7.11 4.44 -8.85
C LEU A 378 6.96 4.81 -7.37
N LEU A 379 8.05 5.14 -6.69
CA LEU A 379 8.01 5.78 -5.37
C LEU A 379 8.74 7.12 -5.39
N SER A 380 8.10 8.14 -4.84
CA SER A 380 8.61 9.51 -4.71
C SER A 380 8.11 10.13 -3.39
N ASP A 381 8.95 10.92 -2.73
CA ASP A 381 8.56 11.76 -1.60
C ASP A 381 8.54 13.27 -1.93
N GLY A 382 9.00 13.65 -3.12
CA GLY A 382 9.13 15.04 -3.55
C GLY A 382 8.22 15.43 -4.72
N GLN A 383 8.21 16.74 -4.99
CA GLN A 383 7.66 17.36 -6.20
C GLN A 383 8.69 17.27 -7.34
N ASP A 384 8.26 17.14 -8.61
CA ASP A 384 9.21 17.18 -9.73
C ASP A 384 9.80 18.60 -9.90
N THR A 385 11.09 18.74 -9.64
CA THR A 385 11.78 20.04 -9.64
C THR A 385 12.24 20.47 -11.03
N TYR A 386 12.10 19.62 -12.06
CA TYR A 386 12.70 19.83 -13.38
C TYR A 386 11.68 20.14 -14.47
N THR A 387 10.44 19.63 -14.37
CA THR A 387 9.37 19.91 -15.35
C THR A 387 8.61 21.22 -15.12
N ILE A 388 8.81 21.89 -13.98
CA ILE A 388 8.12 23.16 -13.63
C ILE A 388 8.62 24.37 -14.46
N ASN A 389 9.84 24.34 -15.00
CA ASN A 389 10.47 25.51 -15.62
C ASN A 389 10.12 25.71 -17.12
N SER A 390 8.85 25.97 -17.42
CA SER A 390 8.45 26.66 -18.66
C SER A 390 8.12 28.14 -18.36
N PRO A 391 8.70 29.12 -19.09
CA PRO A 391 8.58 30.53 -18.74
C PRO A 391 7.24 31.13 -19.21
N SER A 392 6.19 30.93 -18.42
CA SER A 392 4.91 31.63 -18.54
C SER A 392 4.26 31.74 -17.17
N GLY A 393 3.99 32.97 -16.72
CA GLY A 393 3.63 33.31 -15.34
C GLY A 393 2.20 32.94 -14.92
N ALA A 394 1.80 31.68 -15.11
CA ALA A 394 0.61 31.09 -14.55
C ALA A 394 0.98 29.74 -13.91
N THR A 395 0.34 29.41 -12.78
CA THR A 395 0.50 28.13 -12.07
C THR A 395 -0.04 26.97 -12.91
N THR A 396 0.77 26.55 -13.89
CA THR A 396 0.40 25.55 -14.87
C THR A 396 0.82 24.19 -14.34
N GLN A 397 -0.14 23.42 -13.82
CA GLN A 397 0.10 22.04 -13.40
C GLN A 397 0.74 21.24 -14.54
N ILE A 398 1.81 20.50 -14.25
CA ILE A 398 2.50 19.68 -15.24
C ILE A 398 1.53 18.58 -15.70
N ASN A 399 1.08 18.65 -16.94
CA ASN A 399 0.20 17.61 -17.47
C ASN A 399 1.00 16.38 -17.92
N TYR A 400 1.34 15.52 -16.96
CA TYR A 400 2.06 14.26 -17.18
C TYR A 400 1.41 13.33 -18.21
N GLN A 401 0.10 13.48 -18.49
CA GLN A 401 -0.59 12.78 -19.58
C GLN A 401 0.16 12.92 -20.92
N SER A 402 0.76 14.09 -21.19
CA SER A 402 1.56 14.39 -22.38
C SER A 402 3.03 13.99 -22.31
N LEU A 403 3.55 13.76 -21.09
CA LEU A 403 4.95 13.40 -20.85
C LEU A 403 5.16 11.88 -20.70
N LEU A 404 4.07 11.14 -20.44
CA LEU A 404 4.08 9.69 -20.37
C LEU A 404 4.39 9.05 -21.73
N PRO A 405 5.39 8.16 -21.81
CA PRO A 405 5.65 7.35 -22.99
C PRO A 405 4.42 6.55 -23.45
N GLY A 406 4.25 6.37 -24.76
CA GLY A 406 3.06 5.74 -25.34
C GLY A 406 2.74 4.33 -24.81
N CYS A 407 3.74 3.54 -24.42
CA CYS A 407 3.49 2.20 -23.82
C CYS A 407 2.98 2.23 -22.37
N MET A 408 2.93 3.41 -21.75
CA MET A 408 2.24 3.69 -20.48
C MET A 408 0.90 4.41 -20.69
N GLN A 409 0.52 4.75 -21.92
CA GLN A 409 -0.76 5.41 -22.20
C GLN A 409 -1.76 4.36 -22.70
N ARG A 410 -2.85 4.14 -21.96
CA ARG A 410 -3.88 3.16 -22.32
C ARG A 410 -4.50 3.34 -23.71
N ASN A 411 -4.57 4.58 -24.18
CA ASN A 411 -5.21 4.93 -25.44
C ASN A 411 -4.22 5.10 -26.61
N ALA A 412 -2.94 4.78 -26.43
CA ALA A 412 -1.96 4.82 -27.51
C ALA A 412 -2.19 3.65 -28.50
N ALA A 413 -1.85 3.88 -29.78
CA ALA A 413 -1.90 2.85 -30.82
C ALA A 413 -0.84 1.73 -30.64
N SER A 414 0.05 1.87 -29.66
CA SER A 414 1.02 0.84 -29.28
C SER A 414 0.33 -0.25 -28.47
N GLY A 415 0.25 -1.47 -29.00
CA GLY A 415 -0.37 -2.64 -28.34
C GLY A 415 0.37 -3.20 -27.11
N LEU A 416 1.12 -2.37 -26.39
CA LEU A 416 1.81 -2.70 -25.14
C LEU A 416 1.41 -1.64 -24.12
N HIS A 417 0.65 -2.05 -23.10
CA HIS A 417 0.17 -1.19 -22.01
C HIS A 417 0.78 -1.66 -20.69
N ILE A 418 1.54 -0.80 -20.02
CA ILE A 418 2.26 -1.12 -18.79
C ILE A 418 1.76 -0.20 -17.66
N PRO A 419 1.12 -0.74 -16.61
CA PRO A 419 0.63 0.05 -15.49
C PRO A 419 1.77 0.60 -14.62
N VAL A 420 1.62 1.84 -14.17
CA VAL A 420 2.50 2.49 -13.19
C VAL A 420 1.76 2.61 -11.85
N HIS A 421 2.14 1.80 -10.88
CA HIS A 421 1.64 1.94 -9.50
C HIS A 421 2.50 2.97 -8.77
N ALA A 422 1.90 4.07 -8.34
CA ALA A 422 2.58 5.21 -7.76
C ALA A 422 2.38 5.27 -6.25
N PHE A 423 3.48 5.41 -5.50
CA PHE A 423 3.52 5.45 -4.05
C PHE A 423 4.03 6.81 -3.58
N GLY A 424 3.10 7.70 -3.22
CA GLY A 424 3.41 8.99 -2.64
C GLY A 424 3.80 8.83 -1.16
N PHE A 425 5.02 9.22 -0.80
CA PHE A 425 5.56 9.01 0.55
C PHE A 425 5.64 10.33 1.34
N GLY A 426 5.05 10.36 2.54
CA GLY A 426 5.02 11.55 3.40
C GLY A 426 4.17 12.69 2.82
N ALA A 427 4.23 13.87 3.44
CA ALA A 427 3.38 15.01 3.05
C ALA A 427 3.87 15.78 1.81
N ASP A 428 5.15 15.66 1.45
CA ASP A 428 5.82 16.60 0.53
C ASP A 428 5.73 16.19 -0.96
N HIS A 429 5.16 15.02 -1.26
CA HIS A 429 5.12 14.44 -2.61
C HIS A 429 4.06 15.09 -3.51
N ASP A 430 4.25 15.07 -4.83
CA ASP A 430 3.24 15.56 -5.77
C ASP A 430 2.11 14.53 -5.97
N ALA A 431 1.15 14.54 -5.05
CA ALA A 431 -0.02 13.66 -5.09
C ALA A 431 -0.81 13.80 -6.41
N VAL A 432 -0.90 15.00 -6.98
CA VAL A 432 -1.70 15.27 -8.19
C VAL A 432 -1.03 14.63 -9.41
N SER A 433 0.28 14.87 -9.58
CA SER A 433 1.04 14.29 -10.69
C SER A 433 1.17 12.78 -10.55
N MET A 434 1.44 12.26 -9.34
CA MET A 434 1.54 10.82 -9.11
C MET A 434 0.22 10.09 -9.38
N HIS A 435 -0.92 10.67 -8.95
CA HIS A 435 -2.24 10.17 -9.33
C HIS A 435 -2.45 10.21 -10.85
N SER A 436 -2.16 11.34 -11.51
CA SER A 436 -2.29 11.49 -12.97
C SER A 436 -1.47 10.44 -13.75
N ILE A 437 -0.24 10.15 -13.28
CA ILE A 437 0.64 9.13 -13.82
C ILE A 437 0.02 7.73 -13.71
N SER A 438 -0.45 7.34 -12.52
CA SER A 438 -1.06 6.02 -12.32
C SER A 438 -2.38 5.88 -13.06
N GLU A 439 -3.19 6.94 -13.10
CA GLU A 439 -4.50 6.95 -13.73
C GLU A 439 -4.39 6.78 -15.26
N THR A 440 -3.51 7.56 -15.90
CA THR A 440 -3.28 7.49 -17.35
C THR A 440 -2.71 6.14 -17.81
N SER A 441 -1.99 5.46 -16.91
CA SER A 441 -1.40 4.12 -17.14
C SER A 441 -2.24 2.97 -16.61
N GLY A 442 -3.40 3.21 -16.00
CA GLY A 442 -4.21 2.15 -15.41
C GLY A 442 -3.55 1.38 -14.27
N GLY A 443 -2.53 1.97 -13.64
CA GLY A 443 -2.00 1.54 -12.35
C GLY A 443 -2.86 2.07 -11.20
N THR A 444 -2.26 2.21 -10.02
CA THR A 444 -2.95 2.70 -8.82
C THR A 444 -2.10 3.71 -8.05
N PHE A 445 -2.74 4.69 -7.40
CA PHE A 445 -2.08 5.64 -6.52
C PHE A 445 -2.29 5.28 -5.05
N SER A 446 -1.20 5.05 -4.33
CA SER A 446 -1.17 4.75 -2.89
C SER A 446 -0.48 5.88 -2.13
N PHE A 447 -1.10 6.33 -1.06
CA PHE A 447 -0.56 7.35 -0.16
C PHE A 447 -0.04 6.72 1.14
N ILE A 448 1.26 6.87 1.38
CA ILE A 448 1.95 6.40 2.58
C ILE A 448 2.21 7.61 3.49
N GLU A 449 1.31 7.84 4.44
CA GLU A 449 1.44 8.93 5.41
C GLU A 449 2.48 8.62 6.50
N ALA A 450 2.40 7.42 7.08
CA ALA A 450 3.29 6.98 8.15
C ALA A 450 4.47 6.17 7.61
N GLU A 451 5.69 6.49 8.06
CA GLU A 451 6.90 5.81 7.60
C GLU A 451 6.86 4.28 7.82
N SER A 452 6.16 3.81 8.85
CA SER A 452 6.05 2.38 9.19
C SER A 452 5.25 1.54 8.19
N VAL A 453 4.33 2.12 7.40
CA VAL A 453 3.41 1.36 6.53
C VAL A 453 3.90 1.18 5.09
N ILE A 454 5.09 1.73 4.73
CA ILE A 454 5.68 1.57 3.39
C ILE A 454 5.91 0.10 3.00
N GLN A 455 6.36 -0.75 3.93
CA GLN A 455 6.60 -2.16 3.63
C GLN A 455 5.27 -2.89 3.34
N ASP A 456 4.21 -2.55 4.07
CA ASP A 456 2.87 -3.13 3.93
C ASP A 456 2.19 -2.66 2.63
N ALA A 457 2.33 -1.38 2.28
CA ALA A 457 1.87 -0.84 1.00
C ALA A 457 2.52 -1.54 -0.21
N PHE A 458 3.84 -1.81 -0.12
CA PHE A 458 4.57 -2.58 -1.13
C PHE A 458 4.12 -4.05 -1.15
N ALA A 459 3.89 -4.64 0.02
CA ALA A 459 3.43 -6.00 0.17
C ALA A 459 2.05 -6.24 -0.47
N GLN A 460 1.09 -5.33 -0.23
CA GLN A 460 -0.22 -5.34 -0.87
C GLN A 460 -0.10 -5.30 -2.40
N CYS A 461 0.73 -4.41 -2.94
CA CYS A 461 0.92 -4.28 -4.38
C CYS A 461 1.54 -5.52 -5.02
N ILE A 462 2.62 -6.07 -4.44
CA ILE A 462 3.21 -7.32 -4.98
C ILE A 462 2.29 -8.53 -4.77
N GLY A 463 1.46 -8.56 -3.73
CA GLY A 463 0.43 -9.60 -3.56
C GLY A 463 -0.56 -9.64 -4.73
N GLY A 464 -0.94 -8.47 -5.26
CA GLY A 464 -1.68 -8.38 -6.52
C GLY A 464 -0.85 -8.83 -7.72
N LEU A 465 0.30 -8.18 -7.96
CA LEU A 465 1.12 -8.44 -9.16
C LEU A 465 1.60 -9.89 -9.29
N LEU A 466 1.83 -10.59 -8.18
CA LEU A 466 2.22 -12.00 -8.13
C LEU A 466 1.02 -12.95 -8.08
N SER A 467 -0.22 -12.47 -8.27
CA SER A 467 -1.43 -13.29 -8.35
C SER A 467 -2.28 -13.01 -9.59
N VAL A 468 -1.73 -12.39 -10.64
CA VAL A 468 -2.44 -12.24 -11.94
C VAL A 468 -2.78 -13.61 -12.52
N VAL A 469 -4.08 -13.85 -12.75
CA VAL A 469 -4.66 -15.09 -13.32
C VAL A 469 -5.45 -14.84 -14.60
N VAL A 470 -5.71 -13.58 -14.94
CA VAL A 470 -6.49 -13.14 -16.10
C VAL A 470 -5.77 -11.95 -16.72
N GLN A 471 -5.61 -11.96 -18.05
CA GLN A 471 -5.07 -10.83 -18.81
C GLN A 471 -6.04 -10.35 -19.89
N GLU A 472 -5.92 -9.06 -20.24
CA GLU A 472 -6.62 -8.47 -21.40
C GLU A 472 -8.16 -8.69 -21.38
N LEU A 473 -8.79 -8.80 -20.19
CA LEU A 473 -10.22 -9.04 -20.08
C LEU A 473 -11.03 -7.92 -20.74
N ASN A 474 -11.87 -8.32 -21.69
CA ASN A 474 -12.87 -7.49 -22.33
C ASN A 474 -14.25 -8.10 -22.08
N VAL A 475 -15.18 -7.28 -21.61
CA VAL A 475 -16.56 -7.65 -21.33
C VAL A 475 -17.45 -7.01 -22.38
N GLU A 476 -18.32 -7.80 -22.99
CA GLU A 476 -19.30 -7.39 -23.99
C GLU A 476 -20.70 -7.62 -23.41
N VAL A 477 -21.56 -6.61 -23.50
CA VAL A 477 -22.95 -6.64 -23.03
C VAL A 477 -23.85 -6.34 -24.21
N GLU A 478 -24.77 -7.25 -24.53
CA GLU A 478 -25.69 -7.14 -25.67
C GLU A 478 -27.16 -7.18 -25.23
N CYS A 479 -27.95 -6.19 -25.68
CA CYS A 479 -29.40 -6.17 -25.54
C CYS A 479 -30.03 -7.33 -26.32
N VAL A 480 -30.83 -8.16 -25.63
CA VAL A 480 -31.49 -9.33 -26.26
C VAL A 480 -32.78 -8.93 -26.98
N HIS A 481 -33.57 -8.05 -26.37
CA HIS A 481 -34.83 -7.61 -26.95
C HIS A 481 -34.61 -6.52 -28.02
N PRO A 482 -35.25 -6.58 -29.20
CA PRO A 482 -34.99 -5.64 -30.30
C PRO A 482 -35.21 -4.15 -29.97
N VAL A 483 -36.03 -3.85 -28.97
CA VAL A 483 -36.45 -2.50 -28.56
C VAL A 483 -35.62 -1.96 -27.37
N LEU A 484 -34.73 -2.76 -26.77
CA LEU A 484 -33.89 -2.31 -25.66
C LEU A 484 -32.63 -1.60 -26.15
N CYS A 485 -32.34 -0.46 -25.55
CA CYS A 485 -31.12 0.32 -25.76
C CYS A 485 -30.38 0.51 -24.44
N LEU A 486 -29.05 0.41 -24.50
CA LEU A 486 -28.14 0.80 -23.43
C LEU A 486 -28.02 2.33 -23.42
N THR A 487 -28.25 2.95 -22.28
CA THR A 487 -28.14 4.40 -22.10
C THR A 487 -26.68 4.79 -21.78
N THR A 488 -26.08 4.14 -20.78
CA THR A 488 -24.69 4.34 -20.33
C THR A 488 -24.16 3.08 -19.64
N ILE A 489 -22.84 2.98 -19.49
CA ILE A 489 -22.19 2.00 -18.59
C ILE A 489 -21.34 2.77 -17.59
N LYS A 490 -21.69 2.73 -16.30
CA LYS A 490 -20.87 3.28 -15.23
C LYS A 490 -19.74 2.31 -14.90
N SER A 491 -18.61 2.50 -15.57
CA SER A 491 -17.42 1.64 -15.49
C SER A 491 -16.27 2.22 -14.64
N GLY A 492 -16.42 3.39 -14.02
CA GLY A 492 -15.32 4.09 -13.34
C GLY A 492 -14.23 4.49 -14.34
N SER A 493 -12.96 4.19 -14.04
CA SER A 493 -11.83 4.49 -14.93
C SER A 493 -11.62 3.47 -16.05
N TYR A 494 -12.44 2.42 -16.11
CA TYR A 494 -12.39 1.45 -17.20
C TYR A 494 -12.99 2.00 -18.48
N ASN A 495 -12.27 1.85 -19.60
CA ASN A 495 -12.70 2.36 -20.89
C ASN A 495 -13.91 1.55 -21.37
N ALA A 496 -15.08 2.19 -21.35
CA ALA A 496 -16.33 1.65 -21.85
C ALA A 496 -16.79 2.41 -23.10
N SER A 497 -17.34 1.68 -24.06
CA SER A 497 -17.89 2.24 -25.31
C SER A 497 -19.19 1.54 -25.68
N LEU A 498 -20.12 2.29 -26.26
CA LEU A 498 -21.35 1.76 -26.86
C LEU A 498 -21.21 1.70 -28.39
N THR A 499 -21.90 0.75 -29.02
CA THR A 499 -22.07 0.73 -30.47
C THR A 499 -23.02 1.83 -30.93
N SER A 500 -22.96 2.22 -32.21
CA SER A 500 -23.79 3.30 -32.76
C SER A 500 -25.30 3.03 -32.74
N ASP A 501 -25.71 1.77 -32.59
CA ASP A 501 -27.11 1.36 -32.39
C ASP A 501 -27.52 1.32 -30.91
N ASN A 502 -26.60 1.62 -29.98
CA ASN A 502 -26.76 1.50 -28.52
C ASN A 502 -27.23 0.12 -28.03
N ARG A 503 -27.12 -0.96 -28.83
CA ARG A 503 -27.55 -2.30 -28.41
C ARG A 503 -26.42 -3.17 -27.88
N ARG A 504 -25.17 -2.78 -28.10
CA ARG A 504 -23.99 -3.42 -27.49
C ARG A 504 -23.11 -2.40 -26.79
N GLY A 505 -22.52 -2.83 -25.69
CA GLY A 505 -21.50 -2.09 -24.96
C GLY A 505 -20.30 -2.98 -24.68
N THR A 506 -19.11 -2.41 -24.67
CA THR A 506 -17.87 -3.12 -24.33
C THR A 506 -17.12 -2.39 -23.23
N VAL A 507 -16.58 -3.12 -22.27
CA VAL A 507 -15.73 -2.60 -21.18
C VAL A 507 -14.37 -3.31 -21.23
N LYS A 508 -13.31 -2.52 -21.43
CA LYS A 508 -11.92 -3.02 -21.40
C LYS A 508 -11.42 -3.00 -19.95
N VAL A 509 -11.46 -4.16 -19.30
CA VAL A 509 -11.08 -4.34 -17.89
C VAL A 509 -9.57 -4.57 -17.76
N GLY A 510 -8.96 -5.32 -18.68
CA GLY A 510 -7.53 -5.65 -18.64
C GLY A 510 -7.24 -6.80 -17.65
N ASP A 511 -6.14 -6.71 -16.92
CA ASP A 511 -5.67 -7.83 -16.09
C ASP A 511 -6.43 -7.89 -14.75
N LEU A 512 -6.68 -9.09 -14.21
CA LEU A 512 -7.20 -9.31 -12.85
C LEU A 512 -6.29 -10.22 -12.03
N TYR A 513 -6.15 -9.88 -10.75
CA TYR A 513 -5.53 -10.70 -9.72
C TYR A 513 -6.49 -11.84 -9.28
N ALA A 514 -5.95 -12.87 -8.65
CA ALA A 514 -6.76 -13.95 -8.10
C ALA A 514 -7.71 -13.41 -7.02
N ASP A 515 -8.95 -13.92 -7.02
CA ASP A 515 -10.05 -13.45 -6.16
C ASP A 515 -10.44 -11.97 -6.34
N GLU A 516 -9.92 -11.27 -7.34
CA GLU A 516 -10.24 -9.86 -7.59
C GLU A 516 -11.64 -9.72 -8.20
N GLU A 517 -12.43 -8.78 -7.67
CA GLU A 517 -13.83 -8.55 -8.05
C GLU A 517 -14.01 -7.23 -8.80
N ARG A 518 -14.96 -7.17 -9.74
CA ARG A 518 -15.30 -5.97 -10.52
C ARG A 518 -16.79 -5.84 -10.75
N ASP A 519 -17.30 -4.67 -10.41
CA ASP A 519 -18.71 -4.30 -10.53
C ASP A 519 -18.91 -3.13 -11.49
N PHE A 520 -19.80 -3.31 -12.47
CA PHE A 520 -20.20 -2.30 -13.45
C PHE A 520 -21.72 -2.16 -13.49
N LEU A 521 -22.25 -0.94 -13.45
CA LEU A 521 -23.67 -0.70 -13.66
C LEU A 521 -23.93 -0.37 -15.14
N VAL A 522 -24.67 -1.25 -15.81
CA VAL A 522 -25.19 -1.04 -17.15
C VAL A 522 -26.58 -0.42 -17.03
N MET A 523 -26.77 0.74 -17.63
CA MET A 523 -28.03 1.49 -17.59
C MET A 523 -28.81 1.24 -18.88
N ILE A 524 -30.09 0.89 -18.74
CA ILE A 524 -30.95 0.45 -19.85
C ILE A 524 -32.30 1.17 -19.78
N ASP A 525 -32.85 1.56 -20.92
CA ASP A 525 -34.22 2.09 -21.00
C ASP A 525 -35.20 0.95 -21.34
N ILE A 526 -36.10 0.64 -20.41
CA ILE A 526 -37.11 -0.41 -20.56
C ILE A 526 -38.41 0.20 -21.10
N PRO A 527 -38.89 -0.17 -22.29
CA PRO A 527 -40.10 0.41 -22.87
C PRO A 527 -41.37 -0.11 -22.19
N ALA A 528 -42.47 0.64 -22.33
CA ALA A 528 -43.81 0.08 -22.13
C ALA A 528 -44.10 -0.88 -23.29
N ASP A 529 -44.35 -2.15 -23.00
CA ASP A 529 -44.60 -3.19 -24.00
C ASP A 529 -45.68 -4.16 -23.50
N ARG A 530 -46.91 -3.92 -23.97
CA ARG A 530 -48.09 -4.75 -23.68
C ARG A 530 -48.10 -6.08 -24.44
N SER A 531 -47.22 -6.25 -25.43
CA SER A 531 -47.05 -7.50 -26.18
C SER A 531 -45.95 -8.41 -25.59
N SER A 532 -45.16 -7.91 -24.64
CA SER A 532 -44.13 -8.68 -23.97
C SER A 532 -44.69 -9.87 -23.18
N ASN A 533 -43.96 -11.00 -23.26
CA ASN A 533 -44.16 -12.15 -22.38
C ASN A 533 -44.00 -11.73 -20.91
N ASP A 534 -44.47 -12.57 -19.98
CA ASP A 534 -44.38 -12.31 -18.54
C ASP A 534 -42.94 -12.21 -18.01
N TYR A 535 -41.95 -12.57 -18.84
CA TYR A 535 -40.53 -12.34 -18.61
C TYR A 535 -39.88 -11.65 -19.82
N MET A 536 -39.03 -10.67 -19.56
CA MET A 536 -38.21 -9.99 -20.56
C MET A 536 -36.73 -10.24 -20.27
N THR A 537 -36.00 -10.79 -21.24
CA THR A 537 -34.53 -10.88 -21.15
C THR A 537 -33.95 -9.53 -21.58
N LEU A 538 -33.21 -8.89 -20.68
CA LEU A 538 -32.64 -7.57 -20.89
C LEU A 538 -31.34 -7.67 -21.69
N VAL A 539 -30.31 -8.26 -21.07
CA VAL A 539 -28.95 -8.31 -21.61
C VAL A 539 -28.32 -9.69 -21.47
N LYS A 540 -27.39 -9.98 -22.38
CA LYS A 540 -26.43 -11.07 -22.32
C LYS A 540 -25.05 -10.52 -22.04
N VAL A 541 -24.32 -11.15 -21.13
CA VAL A 541 -22.92 -10.83 -20.83
C VAL A 541 -22.02 -11.90 -21.44
N LYS A 542 -21.03 -11.44 -22.19
CA LYS A 542 -19.95 -12.24 -22.78
C LYS A 542 -18.61 -11.72 -22.27
N CYS A 543 -17.69 -12.62 -21.98
CA CYS A 543 -16.34 -12.27 -21.51
C CYS A 543 -15.29 -12.94 -22.40
N THR A 544 -14.27 -12.19 -22.78
CA THR A 544 -13.09 -12.67 -23.52
C THR A 544 -11.84 -12.26 -22.78
N TYR A 545 -10.96 -13.20 -22.45
CA TYR A 545 -9.71 -12.92 -21.75
C TYR A 545 -8.63 -13.93 -22.14
N LYS A 546 -7.40 -13.64 -21.74
CA LYS A 546 -6.23 -14.48 -21.97
C LYS A 546 -5.72 -15.04 -20.65
N ASP A 547 -5.48 -16.34 -20.61
CA ASP A 547 -4.80 -16.98 -19.48
C ASP A 547 -3.28 -16.66 -19.54
N PRO A 548 -2.67 -16.08 -18.49
CA PRO A 548 -1.24 -15.72 -18.51
C PRO A 548 -0.28 -16.93 -18.55
N ILE A 549 -0.74 -18.12 -18.18
CA ILE A 549 0.07 -19.35 -18.10
C ILE A 549 0.03 -20.10 -19.44
N SER A 550 -1.16 -20.52 -19.90
CA SER A 550 -1.31 -21.19 -21.19
C SER A 550 -1.10 -20.26 -22.39
N LYS A 551 -1.39 -18.96 -22.21
CA LYS A 551 -1.50 -17.92 -23.25
C LYS A 551 -2.68 -18.10 -24.20
N ASP A 552 -3.59 -19.02 -23.91
CA ASP A 552 -4.79 -19.27 -24.70
C ASP A 552 -5.86 -18.19 -24.46
N LEU A 553 -6.67 -17.93 -25.50
CA LEU A 553 -7.80 -17.01 -25.45
C LEU A 553 -9.06 -17.75 -25.01
N VAL A 554 -9.54 -17.46 -23.80
CA VAL A 554 -10.76 -18.00 -23.24
C VAL A 554 -11.94 -17.10 -23.59
N THR A 555 -13.04 -17.67 -24.07
CA THR A 555 -14.27 -16.95 -24.43
C THR A 555 -15.49 -17.58 -23.78
N LEU A 556 -16.16 -16.81 -22.92
CA LEU A 556 -17.40 -17.17 -22.24
C LEU A 556 -18.57 -16.47 -22.96
N ASN A 557 -19.18 -17.14 -23.94
CA ASN A 557 -20.22 -16.54 -24.82
C ASN A 557 -21.56 -16.27 -24.12
N HIS A 558 -21.87 -17.02 -23.05
CA HIS A 558 -23.12 -16.91 -22.28
C HIS A 558 -22.77 -16.94 -20.79
N ALA A 559 -22.07 -15.92 -20.31
CA ALA A 559 -21.58 -15.88 -18.94
C ALA A 559 -22.72 -15.58 -17.94
N SER A 560 -23.67 -14.71 -18.33
CA SER A 560 -24.96 -14.57 -17.65
C SER A 560 -26.02 -13.90 -18.54
N ASP A 561 -27.29 -14.23 -18.28
CA ASP A 561 -28.48 -13.66 -18.93
C ASP A 561 -29.32 -12.94 -17.86
N VAL A 562 -29.60 -11.65 -18.03
CA VAL A 562 -30.44 -10.87 -17.10
C VAL A 562 -31.89 -10.90 -17.55
N LYS A 563 -32.79 -11.28 -16.65
CA LYS A 563 -34.24 -11.35 -16.90
C LYS A 563 -34.99 -10.60 -15.81
N ILE A 564 -36.08 -9.95 -16.19
CA ILE A 564 -37.05 -9.35 -15.29
C ILE A 564 -38.46 -9.88 -15.59
N GLU A 565 -39.32 -9.83 -14.58
CA GLU A 565 -40.74 -10.07 -14.73
C GLU A 565 -41.44 -8.85 -15.33
N ARG A 566 -42.48 -9.09 -16.09
CA ARG A 566 -43.33 -8.08 -16.72
C ARG A 566 -44.78 -8.34 -16.32
N PRO A 567 -45.20 -8.04 -15.08
CA PRO A 567 -46.59 -8.21 -14.67
C PRO A 567 -47.48 -7.09 -15.20
N ASP A 568 -48.80 -7.27 -15.20
CA ASP A 568 -49.74 -6.17 -15.43
C ASP A 568 -49.82 -5.25 -14.19
N THR A 569 -50.03 -5.84 -13.01
CA THR A 569 -50.06 -5.16 -11.71
C THR A 569 -48.77 -5.42 -10.93
N ILE A 570 -48.11 -4.37 -10.46
CA ILE A 570 -46.87 -4.49 -9.68
C ILE A 570 -47.20 -4.81 -8.22
N GLY A 571 -46.53 -5.83 -7.66
CA GLY A 571 -46.59 -6.15 -6.22
C GLY A 571 -45.65 -5.27 -5.38
N GLN A 572 -45.20 -5.76 -4.23
CA GLN A 572 -44.16 -5.08 -3.46
C GLN A 572 -42.81 -5.22 -4.20
N LEU A 573 -42.28 -4.09 -4.67
CA LEU A 573 -40.96 -4.03 -5.29
C LEU A 573 -39.86 -4.28 -4.25
N VAL A 574 -38.98 -5.24 -4.54
CA VAL A 574 -37.76 -5.50 -3.78
C VAL A 574 -36.57 -5.00 -4.59
N VAL A 575 -35.81 -4.06 -4.03
CA VAL A 575 -34.58 -3.54 -4.63
C VAL A 575 -33.44 -4.53 -4.39
N SER A 576 -32.61 -4.80 -5.41
CA SER A 576 -31.39 -5.59 -5.24
C SER A 576 -30.40 -4.86 -4.34
N MET A 577 -30.00 -5.52 -3.26
CA MET A 577 -29.01 -5.02 -2.31
C MET A 577 -27.65 -4.85 -2.98
N GLU A 578 -27.32 -5.68 -3.96
CA GLU A 578 -26.08 -5.67 -4.73
C GLU A 578 -26.02 -4.43 -5.63
N VAL A 579 -27.10 -4.12 -6.33
CA VAL A 579 -27.22 -2.90 -7.15
C VAL A 579 -27.16 -1.63 -6.29
N ASP A 580 -27.86 -1.62 -5.15
CA ASP A 580 -27.88 -0.49 -4.20
C ASP A 580 -26.48 -0.18 -3.65
N LYS A 581 -25.73 -1.20 -3.19
CA LYS A 581 -24.32 -1.07 -2.75
C LYS A 581 -23.43 -0.43 -3.82
N GLN A 582 -23.61 -0.81 -5.09
CA GLN A 582 -22.77 -0.32 -6.18
C GLN A 582 -23.15 1.08 -6.64
N ARG A 583 -24.43 1.46 -6.54
CA ARG A 583 -24.86 2.86 -6.66
C ARG A 583 -24.25 3.72 -5.57
N ASN A 584 -24.33 3.27 -4.32
CA ASN A 584 -23.73 3.95 -3.16
C ASN A 584 -22.23 4.19 -3.34
N ARG A 585 -21.47 3.19 -3.83
CA ARG A 585 -20.06 3.38 -4.19
C ARG A 585 -19.85 4.47 -5.23
N LEU A 586 -20.59 4.41 -6.34
CA LEU A 586 -20.41 5.35 -7.45
C LEU A 586 -20.79 6.77 -7.06
N GLN A 587 -21.89 6.96 -6.32
CA GLN A 587 -22.30 8.25 -5.77
C GLN A 587 -21.29 8.78 -4.74
N SER A 588 -20.69 7.91 -3.92
CA SER A 588 -19.61 8.28 -3.01
C SER A 588 -18.38 8.76 -3.79
N ALA A 589 -17.96 8.04 -4.83
CA ALA A 589 -16.81 8.43 -5.66
C ALA A 589 -17.06 9.73 -6.46
N GLU A 590 -18.29 9.94 -6.95
CA GLU A 590 -18.72 11.21 -7.57
C GLU A 590 -18.61 12.37 -6.56
N ALA A 591 -19.11 12.20 -5.33
CA ALA A 591 -19.01 13.20 -4.26
C ALA A 591 -17.56 13.45 -3.78
N MET A 592 -16.71 12.42 -3.73
CA MET A 592 -15.27 12.56 -3.44
C MET A 592 -14.56 13.43 -4.49
N ALA A 593 -14.91 13.26 -5.76
CA ALA A 593 -14.33 14.03 -6.87
C ALA A 593 -14.81 15.49 -6.85
N GLU A 594 -16.10 15.73 -6.57
CA GLU A 594 -16.66 17.08 -6.41
C GLU A 594 -16.07 17.79 -5.20
N ALA A 595 -16.01 17.14 -4.04
CA ALA A 595 -15.41 17.70 -2.82
C ALA A 595 -13.93 18.04 -3.02
N ARG A 596 -13.16 17.19 -3.71
CA ARG A 596 -11.79 17.51 -4.12
C ARG A 596 -11.75 18.77 -5.01
N ALA A 597 -12.61 18.88 -6.00
CA ALA A 597 -12.63 20.04 -6.90
C ALA A 597 -12.91 21.35 -6.15
N ALA A 598 -13.88 21.33 -5.22
CA ALA A 598 -14.15 22.46 -4.33
C ALA A 598 -12.95 22.80 -3.43
N ALA A 599 -12.32 21.79 -2.82
CA ALA A 599 -11.16 21.95 -1.95
C ALA A 599 -9.92 22.53 -2.67
N GLU A 600 -9.63 22.10 -3.90
CA GLU A 600 -8.54 22.67 -4.70
C GLU A 600 -8.80 24.15 -5.04
N ASN A 601 -10.05 24.49 -5.39
CA ASN A 601 -10.50 25.87 -5.62
C ASN A 601 -10.50 26.74 -4.35
N GLY A 602 -10.22 26.16 -3.18
CA GLY A 602 -10.13 26.85 -1.88
C GLY A 602 -11.42 26.83 -1.06
N ASP A 603 -12.53 26.33 -1.62
CA ASP A 603 -13.81 26.22 -0.92
C ASP A 603 -13.93 24.88 -0.17
N LEU A 604 -13.25 24.83 0.97
CA LEU A 604 -13.31 23.69 1.89
C LEU A 604 -14.68 23.55 2.57
N ALA A 605 -15.46 24.62 2.67
CA ALA A 605 -16.79 24.57 3.27
C ALA A 605 -17.78 23.86 2.35
N ALA A 606 -17.77 24.18 1.05
CA ALA A 606 -18.50 23.42 0.04
C ALA A 606 -18.02 21.96 -0.03
N ALA A 607 -16.71 21.72 0.01
CA ALA A 607 -16.15 20.37 -0.01
C ALA A 607 -16.66 19.48 1.14
N VAL A 608 -16.64 19.98 2.38
CA VAL A 608 -17.16 19.26 3.56
C VAL A 608 -18.68 19.06 3.46
N SER A 609 -19.42 20.05 2.96
CA SER A 609 -20.87 20.00 2.75
C SER A 609 -21.29 18.94 1.72
N VAL A 610 -20.57 18.81 0.61
CA VAL A 610 -20.78 17.76 -0.42
C VAL A 610 -20.62 16.36 0.20
N LEU A 611 -19.55 16.15 0.98
CA LEU A 611 -19.33 14.89 1.69
C LEU A 611 -20.41 14.63 2.75
N GLU A 612 -20.88 15.67 3.47
CA GLU A 612 -21.92 15.52 4.50
C GLU A 612 -23.28 15.15 3.88
N HIS A 613 -23.63 15.79 2.76
CA HIS A 613 -24.81 15.47 1.98
C HIS A 613 -24.77 14.02 1.48
N CYS A 614 -23.64 13.60 0.91
CA CYS A 614 -23.44 12.23 0.43
C CYS A 614 -23.59 11.20 1.57
N ARG A 615 -22.95 11.43 2.73
CA ARG A 615 -23.07 10.53 3.90
C ARG A 615 -24.50 10.43 4.42
N LYS A 616 -25.25 11.55 4.42
CA LYS A 616 -26.67 11.54 4.78
C LYS A 616 -27.48 10.68 3.80
N GLN A 617 -27.34 10.91 2.49
CA GLN A 617 -28.02 10.12 1.46
C GLN A 617 -27.68 8.63 1.56
N LEU A 618 -26.39 8.31 1.74
CA LEU A 618 -25.91 6.94 1.97
C LEU A 618 -26.66 6.28 3.13
N SER A 619 -26.79 6.96 4.27
CA SER A 619 -27.47 6.43 5.46
C SER A 619 -28.97 6.13 5.27
N GLU A 620 -29.61 6.76 4.28
CA GLU A 620 -31.03 6.57 3.96
C GLU A 620 -31.27 5.37 3.01
N THR A 621 -30.22 4.81 2.40
CA THR A 621 -30.33 3.68 1.45
C THR A 621 -30.54 2.31 2.10
N ALA A 622 -31.08 1.36 1.32
CA ALA A 622 -31.43 0.02 1.81
C ALA A 622 -30.20 -0.75 2.32
N SER A 623 -29.09 -0.71 1.60
CA SER A 623 -27.85 -1.41 1.97
C SER A 623 -27.14 -0.81 3.18
N ALA A 624 -27.22 0.51 3.39
CA ALA A 624 -26.75 1.13 4.62
C ALA A 624 -27.63 0.78 5.83
N GLN A 625 -28.96 0.80 5.67
CA GLN A 625 -29.90 0.38 6.72
C GLN A 625 -29.72 -1.10 7.09
N ALA A 626 -29.42 -1.96 6.12
CA ALA A 626 -29.05 -3.36 6.33
C ALA A 626 -27.64 -3.56 6.94
N ARG A 627 -26.89 -2.47 7.19
CA ARG A 627 -25.54 -2.45 7.76
C ARG A 627 -24.51 -3.22 6.94
N ASP A 628 -24.59 -3.11 5.60
CA ASP A 628 -23.63 -3.74 4.71
C ASP A 628 -22.19 -3.23 4.94
N LYS A 629 -21.20 -4.14 4.82
CA LYS A 629 -19.79 -3.84 5.09
C LYS A 629 -19.25 -2.73 4.17
N LEU A 630 -19.63 -2.70 2.89
CA LEU A 630 -19.16 -1.69 1.95
C LEU A 630 -19.73 -0.31 2.32
N CYS A 631 -21.01 -0.23 2.66
CA CYS A 631 -21.64 1.03 3.06
C CYS A 631 -21.05 1.58 4.36
N LEU A 632 -20.74 0.71 5.33
CA LEU A 632 -20.06 1.12 6.58
C LEU A 632 -18.62 1.59 6.34
N ALA A 633 -17.89 0.96 5.40
CA ALA A 633 -16.56 1.40 5.01
C ALA A 633 -16.59 2.75 4.27
N LEU A 634 -17.56 2.94 3.35
CA LEU A 634 -17.77 4.20 2.63
C LEU A 634 -18.10 5.37 3.58
N ASP A 635 -19.00 5.18 4.57
CA ASP A 635 -19.29 6.25 5.54
C ASP A 635 -18.06 6.64 6.37
N ALA A 636 -17.27 5.64 6.79
CA ALA A 636 -16.04 5.87 7.54
C ALA A 636 -14.97 6.61 6.69
N GLU A 637 -14.82 6.23 5.42
CA GLU A 637 -13.92 6.90 4.47
C GLU A 637 -14.34 8.34 4.18
N LEU A 638 -15.63 8.57 3.88
CA LEU A 638 -16.16 9.91 3.65
C LEU A 638 -15.98 10.80 4.89
N LYS A 639 -16.12 10.24 6.11
CA LYS A 639 -15.86 10.93 7.37
C LYS A 639 -14.39 11.31 7.55
N GLU A 640 -13.46 10.40 7.29
CA GLU A 640 -12.02 10.68 7.33
C GLU A 640 -11.65 11.79 6.32
N MET A 641 -12.26 11.80 5.13
CA MET A 641 -12.09 12.88 4.15
C MET A 641 -12.61 14.23 4.66
N GLN A 642 -13.77 14.27 5.33
CA GLN A 642 -14.28 15.51 5.95
C GLN A 642 -13.31 16.05 7.01
N GLU A 643 -12.82 15.19 7.89
CA GLU A 643 -11.87 15.57 8.95
C GLU A 643 -10.54 16.10 8.35
N ARG A 644 -10.09 15.52 7.24
CA ARG A 644 -8.90 15.98 6.51
C ARG A 644 -9.12 17.22 5.64
N MET A 645 -10.37 17.65 5.43
CA MET A 645 -10.72 18.91 4.76
C MET A 645 -10.95 20.07 5.74
N ALA A 646 -10.80 19.87 7.06
CA ALA A 646 -11.10 20.87 8.09
C ALA A 646 -10.35 22.21 7.96
N ASN A 647 -9.17 22.24 7.32
CA ASN A 647 -8.49 23.47 6.91
C ASN A 647 -7.47 23.21 5.79
N ARG A 648 -7.05 24.28 5.09
CA ARG A 648 -6.19 24.20 3.91
C ARG A 648 -4.87 23.47 4.17
N ARG A 649 -4.24 23.68 5.34
CA ARG A 649 -2.98 23.01 5.68
C ARG A 649 -3.16 21.50 5.82
N VAL A 650 -4.19 21.03 6.52
CA VAL A 650 -4.45 19.58 6.66
C VAL A 650 -4.78 18.96 5.31
N TYR A 651 -5.60 19.66 4.49
CA TYR A 651 -5.91 19.22 3.14
C TYR A 651 -4.65 19.09 2.27
N GLU A 652 -3.78 20.10 2.24
CA GLU A 652 -2.55 20.07 1.43
C GLU A 652 -1.52 19.06 1.95
N THR A 653 -1.42 18.86 3.26
CA THR A 653 -0.43 17.98 3.90
C THR A 653 -0.77 16.50 3.75
N SER A 654 -2.06 16.13 3.83
CA SER A 654 -2.46 14.72 3.68
C SER A 654 -3.86 14.48 3.12
N GLY A 655 -4.83 15.41 3.28
CA GLY A 655 -6.18 15.24 2.77
C GLY A 655 -6.27 15.04 1.25
N ARG A 656 -5.53 15.82 0.46
CA ARG A 656 -5.43 15.71 -1.00
C ARG A 656 -4.96 14.31 -1.42
N ALA A 657 -3.87 13.83 -0.83
CA ALA A 657 -3.30 12.52 -1.15
C ALA A 657 -4.23 11.38 -0.71
N TYR A 658 -4.88 11.51 0.45
CA TYR A 658 -5.91 10.59 0.93
C TYR A 658 -7.07 10.48 -0.05
N VAL A 659 -7.67 11.62 -0.46
CA VAL A 659 -8.81 11.65 -1.40
C VAL A 659 -8.42 11.10 -2.78
N LEU A 660 -7.23 11.42 -3.28
CA LEU A 660 -6.73 10.88 -4.56
C LEU A 660 -6.51 9.37 -4.50
N SER A 661 -5.98 8.83 -3.40
CA SER A 661 -5.88 7.37 -3.24
C SER A 661 -7.26 6.72 -3.02
N GLY A 662 -8.18 7.43 -2.36
CA GLY A 662 -9.61 7.12 -2.27
C GLY A 662 -10.24 6.86 -3.63
N LEU A 663 -10.20 7.88 -4.48
CA LEU A 663 -10.68 7.89 -5.86
C LEU A 663 -10.01 6.83 -6.74
N SER A 664 -8.68 6.68 -6.66
CA SER A 664 -7.95 5.66 -7.42
C SER A 664 -8.45 4.25 -7.06
N SER A 665 -8.62 3.96 -5.77
CA SER A 665 -9.14 2.69 -5.29
C SER A 665 -10.55 2.40 -5.80
N HIS A 666 -11.50 3.34 -5.68
CA HIS A 666 -12.88 3.10 -6.11
C HIS A 666 -13.09 3.09 -7.62
N SER A 667 -12.31 3.88 -8.38
CA SER A 667 -12.44 3.97 -9.84
C SER A 667 -11.79 2.78 -10.55
N TRP A 668 -10.72 2.22 -9.98
CA TRP A 668 -10.09 0.97 -10.42
C TRP A 668 -10.62 -0.28 -9.73
N GLN A 669 -11.39 -0.14 -8.65
CA GLN A 669 -11.83 -1.23 -7.76
C GLN A 669 -10.64 -2.09 -7.31
N ARG A 670 -9.58 -1.41 -6.84
CA ARG A 670 -8.29 -1.99 -6.45
C ARG A 670 -7.84 -1.49 -5.10
N ALA A 671 -7.27 -2.36 -4.29
CA ALA A 671 -6.72 -1.96 -3.01
C ALA A 671 -5.52 -1.01 -3.21
N THR A 672 -5.64 0.21 -2.69
CA THR A 672 -4.53 1.15 -2.52
C THR A 672 -4.11 1.19 -1.05
N ALA A 673 -2.88 1.58 -0.76
CA ALA A 673 -2.54 1.96 0.61
C ALA A 673 -2.99 3.41 0.84
N ARG A 674 -3.64 3.65 1.98
CA ARG A 674 -4.12 4.95 2.42
C ARG A 674 -3.54 5.25 3.80
N GLY A 675 -3.46 6.53 4.16
CA GLY A 675 -2.92 6.99 5.46
C GLY A 675 -3.87 6.75 6.63
N ASP A 676 -4.56 5.61 6.69
CA ASP A 676 -5.67 5.39 7.61
C ASP A 676 -5.22 5.49 9.08
N SER A 677 -5.96 6.27 9.86
CA SER A 677 -5.76 6.38 11.30
C SER A 677 -5.87 4.99 11.95
N THR A 678 -4.98 4.67 12.89
CA THR A 678 -4.73 3.29 13.35
C THR A 678 -5.95 2.55 13.92
N ASP A 679 -6.99 3.29 14.31
CA ASP A 679 -8.20 2.76 14.95
C ASP A 679 -9.27 2.25 13.95
N SER A 680 -9.20 2.60 12.66
CA SER A 680 -10.20 2.21 11.63
C SER A 680 -9.77 1.05 10.71
N THR A 681 -8.55 0.55 10.87
CA THR A 681 -7.84 -0.41 9.99
C THR A 681 -8.57 -1.73 9.67
N SER A 682 -9.60 -2.11 10.42
CA SER A 682 -10.40 -3.32 10.14
C SER A 682 -11.56 -3.12 9.15
N LEU A 683 -11.95 -1.86 8.88
CA LEU A 683 -13.06 -1.52 7.99
C LEU A 683 -12.58 -1.11 6.58
N ILE A 684 -11.43 -0.44 6.49
CA ILE A 684 -10.91 0.15 5.24
C ILE A 684 -9.96 -0.83 4.49
N GLN A 685 -10.36 -2.11 4.41
CA GLN A 685 -9.67 -3.14 3.60
C GLN A 685 -10.44 -3.42 2.29
N ALA A 686 -10.92 -2.36 1.64
CA ALA A 686 -11.66 -2.49 0.39
C ALA A 686 -10.76 -3.05 -0.73
N TYR A 687 -11.31 -3.98 -1.52
CA TYR A 687 -10.66 -4.61 -2.69
C TYR A 687 -9.35 -5.39 -2.40
N GLN A 688 -9.01 -5.68 -1.15
CA GLN A 688 -7.88 -6.56 -0.84
C GLN A 688 -8.22 -8.02 -1.17
N THR A 689 -7.39 -8.67 -1.99
CA THR A 689 -7.51 -10.12 -2.25
C THR A 689 -6.79 -10.94 -1.17
N PRO A 690 -7.08 -12.23 -1.00
CA PRO A 690 -6.40 -13.07 -0.01
C PRO A 690 -4.87 -13.10 -0.18
N SER A 691 -4.38 -13.01 -1.42
CA SER A 691 -2.94 -12.92 -1.72
C SER A 691 -2.31 -11.62 -1.22
N MET A 692 -3.02 -10.50 -1.31
CA MET A 692 -2.58 -9.23 -0.74
C MET A 692 -2.52 -9.29 0.79
N VAL A 693 -3.53 -9.87 1.43
CA VAL A 693 -3.60 -10.02 2.89
C VAL A 693 -2.48 -10.93 3.41
N ASP A 694 -2.18 -12.05 2.73
CA ASP A 694 -1.02 -12.90 3.06
C ASP A 694 0.30 -12.12 2.95
N MET A 695 0.51 -11.36 1.87
CA MET A 695 1.74 -10.58 1.72
C MET A 695 1.89 -9.51 2.81
N VAL A 696 0.81 -8.82 3.20
CA VAL A 696 0.84 -7.83 4.30
C VAL A 696 1.10 -8.50 5.65
N SER A 697 0.49 -9.66 5.92
CA SER A 697 0.82 -10.48 7.10
C SER A 697 2.29 -10.90 7.12
N ARG A 698 2.85 -11.21 5.95
CA ARG A 698 4.27 -11.55 5.76
C ARG A 698 5.20 -10.34 5.93
N SER A 699 4.83 -9.13 5.52
CA SER A 699 5.68 -7.95 5.76
C SER A 699 5.77 -7.60 7.25
N GLN A 700 4.66 -7.73 7.96
CA GLN A 700 4.58 -7.50 9.42
C GLN A 700 5.34 -8.55 10.24
N THR A 701 5.37 -9.80 9.77
CA THR A 701 6.12 -10.89 10.44
C THR A 701 7.59 -10.97 10.00
N MET A 702 7.94 -10.58 8.78
CA MET A 702 9.32 -10.41 8.31
C MET A 702 9.98 -9.14 8.88
N TYR A 703 10.16 -9.11 10.19
CA TYR A 703 11.31 -8.41 10.75
C TYR A 703 12.57 -9.20 10.41
N LEU A 704 13.28 -8.75 9.37
CA LEU A 704 14.64 -9.21 9.07
C LEU A 704 15.51 -9.02 10.32
N GLY A 705 15.72 -10.12 11.05
CA GLY A 705 16.50 -10.12 12.26
C GLY A 705 17.93 -9.70 11.99
N SER A 706 18.57 -9.14 13.01
CA SER A 706 20.04 -9.05 13.10
C SER A 706 20.65 -10.39 12.67
N PRO A 707 21.77 -10.40 11.92
CA PRO A 707 22.31 -11.61 11.34
C PRO A 707 22.48 -12.68 12.42
N ALA A 708 21.84 -13.84 12.21
CA ALA A 708 21.88 -14.94 13.16
C ALA A 708 23.33 -15.26 13.52
N PRO A 709 23.66 -15.45 14.81
CA PRO A 709 25.04 -15.73 15.20
C PRO A 709 25.51 -16.97 14.46
N ARG A 710 26.66 -16.84 13.76
CA ARG A 710 27.26 -17.93 12.98
C ARG A 710 27.33 -19.19 13.86
N PRO A 711 26.94 -20.38 13.35
CA PRO A 711 27.06 -21.59 14.13
C PRO A 711 28.52 -21.76 14.58
N PRO A 712 28.77 -22.15 15.85
CA PRO A 712 30.13 -22.23 16.37
C PRO A 712 30.95 -23.19 15.52
N LEU A 713 32.12 -22.74 15.10
CA LEU A 713 33.07 -23.53 14.32
C LEU A 713 33.32 -24.86 15.03
N ARG A 714 32.96 -25.98 14.39
CA ARG A 714 33.32 -27.30 14.90
C ARG A 714 34.85 -27.39 14.98
N PRO A 715 35.44 -27.79 16.11
CA PRO A 715 36.87 -27.99 16.19
C PRO A 715 37.30 -29.07 15.20
N VAL A 716 38.43 -28.83 14.52
CA VAL A 716 39.00 -29.74 13.53
C VAL A 716 39.28 -31.09 14.21
N ARG A 717 38.68 -32.17 13.71
CA ARG A 717 39.08 -33.53 14.08
C ARG A 717 40.47 -33.78 13.54
N SER A 718 41.43 -33.98 14.42
CA SER A 718 42.75 -34.49 14.08
C SER A 718 42.63 -35.91 13.50
N PHE A 719 43.28 -36.15 12.36
CA PHE A 719 43.41 -37.50 11.80
C PHE A 719 44.42 -38.31 12.64
N PRO A 720 44.18 -39.61 12.90
CA PRO A 720 45.17 -40.48 13.51
C PRO A 720 46.32 -40.76 12.54
N ALA A 721 47.53 -40.90 13.07
CA ALA A 721 48.75 -41.09 12.29
C ALA A 721 48.74 -42.42 11.51
N ARG A 722 49.26 -42.38 10.29
CA ARG A 722 49.48 -43.57 9.44
C ARG A 722 50.71 -44.33 9.96
N PRO A 723 50.67 -45.66 10.15
CA PRO A 723 51.86 -46.42 10.55
C PRO A 723 52.88 -46.47 9.41
N GLN A 724 54.17 -46.36 9.75
CA GLN A 724 55.27 -46.54 8.78
C GLN A 724 55.39 -48.02 8.38
N PRO A 725 55.72 -48.32 7.11
CA PRO A 725 56.11 -49.66 6.68
C PRO A 725 57.54 -50.00 7.15
N ARG A 726 57.86 -51.30 7.14
CA ARG A 726 59.25 -51.80 7.20
C ARG A 726 59.97 -51.59 5.87
#